data_AF-A0A9X4KI14-F1
#
_entry.id   AF-A0A9X4KI14-F1
#
_cell.length_a   1.000
_cell.length_b   1.000
_cell.length_c   1.000
_cell.angle_alpha   90.00
_cell.angle_beta   90.00
_cell.angle_gamma   90.00
#
_symmetry.space_group_name_H-M   'P 1'
#
loop_
_entity.id
_entity.type
_entity.pdbx_description
1 polymer ?
#
loop_
_entity_poly.entity_id
_entity_poly.type
_entity_poly.pdbx_seq_one_letter_code
_entity_poly.pdbx_strand_id
1 'polypeptide(L)'
;MSNDPNFATGVTTVFNNDQDNSSGLGAGTDAEYQEPADGSGKTIALSSTINARYVRFSANGHVRVNQTYNAVNTPVEIEVYADPGDSVAPAAVANLSGSQTTWKTTKLSWTAPGDDGSTGTAAAYDIRYHTAPITENNWNDAVKLTNAPVPQAAGTAQTLAVSGLTPATTYYFAMRAIDEATNVSAISNVWSVSTPASDPTPPAAIADLQAVAPNIRSVQLTWTAPGNDGMLYKAAGYDVRYSTSPITDANWATATQAEDELAQKDAGSAMKFQVNQLNTGVTYYFAVKTFDDAGNYSALSNVVTATTNTPVSDAVTVTSLAQLQQAIDGAPAGGRVITLAAGTYNQTATISIDGKNNITIQGATTNYNDTVVVGMGINNSSLDINFKVNDADYVTIKNMTIRDSYFHSVQVNSGSDYFHADHLKTWDNGEGGFKSTSGGSPDLPYADYGVIENSVIGYTTSGQRGVVEGIDLVASKGWVIRGNTFQNAKGLNDGVAYAFFAKGNSMDTIVENNVFLNSFIAMSFGGGGTGPTLFRNGDTTYEHRGGIMRNNVVYGTSDAAVYMNKANGFKVYNNTMLNIAPTVNVGGVESRYAESSGDIRNNLMDKDVKLRNGGTATSGNNIVNASSSWLINPAGGNYHLNPSTAQLAIDAGASLPADVPTDMDGQQRPTGAAYDIGADEVSAAPLAPTSVTGSVYGGAVQLSWDVSAGATSYNVKRATVSGGPYTSLATGVTTNAYTDSTVAAGATYYYVVAAVSAGGTSPDSAAASVTVPNPVPTGVTATGGGGSVTVGWTAVSGATGYNLKRGTVSGGPYTTIATSVTAVTYTDQTVTNGTTYYYVVSSLYNGGESANSSQASAAPLANLALGKTVTASSTYNSTNWAVGKAVDGERNSIAGKFGWTSNNSLTSNHTEWIMVDLGTAAAVSQVSLYPP
;
A
#
# COMPACT_ATOMS: atom_id res chain seq x y z
N MET A 1 19.75 -84.97 15.67
CA MET A 1 18.55 -84.24 16.13
C MET A 1 18.04 -83.37 14.98
N SER A 2 16.72 -83.23 14.82
CA SER A 2 16.12 -82.35 13.79
C SER A 2 14.70 -81.95 14.17
N ASN A 3 14.18 -80.89 13.56
CA ASN A 3 12.75 -80.55 13.56
C ASN A 3 11.98 -81.26 12.43
N ASP A 4 12.68 -81.87 11.47
CA ASP A 4 12.12 -82.68 10.39
C ASP A 4 12.08 -84.17 10.82
N PRO A 5 10.89 -84.82 10.85
CA PRO A 5 10.77 -86.21 11.27
C PRO A 5 11.49 -87.21 10.35
N ASN A 6 11.76 -86.84 9.08
CA ASN A 6 12.51 -87.68 8.15
C ASN A 6 14.03 -87.45 8.23
N PHE A 7 14.47 -86.43 8.97
CA PHE A 7 15.87 -86.01 9.06
C PHE A 7 16.51 -85.77 7.68
N ALA A 8 15.74 -85.22 6.72
CA ALA A 8 16.26 -84.86 5.41
C ALA A 8 16.94 -83.48 5.44
N THR A 9 16.53 -82.61 6.36
CA THR A 9 17.08 -81.26 6.54
C THR A 9 17.30 -80.93 8.02
N GLY A 10 18.13 -79.91 8.31
CA GLY A 10 18.34 -79.38 9.66
C GLY A 10 18.85 -80.40 10.67
N VAL A 11 19.70 -81.35 10.23
CA VAL A 11 20.21 -82.42 11.08
C VAL A 11 21.46 -81.96 11.82
N THR A 12 21.42 -82.03 13.15
CA THR A 12 22.62 -81.92 14.00
C THR A 12 23.00 -83.30 14.52
N THR A 13 24.18 -83.78 14.13
CA THR A 13 24.78 -85.02 14.66
C THR A 13 25.54 -84.71 15.94
N VAL A 14 25.21 -85.41 17.02
CA VAL A 14 25.77 -85.16 18.36
C VAL A 14 26.68 -86.28 18.86
N PHE A 15 26.63 -87.46 18.22
CA PHE A 15 27.53 -88.59 18.45
C PHE A 15 27.51 -89.49 17.20
N ASN A 16 28.69 -89.88 16.71
CA ASN A 16 28.86 -90.76 15.56
C ASN A 16 30.20 -91.52 15.65
N ASN A 17 30.12 -92.81 15.95
CA ASN A 17 31.27 -93.74 15.99
C ASN A 17 31.42 -94.61 14.73
N ASP A 18 30.62 -94.35 13.68
CA ASP A 18 30.66 -95.08 12.40
C ASP A 18 31.80 -94.57 11.51
N GLN A 19 33.04 -95.00 11.82
CA GLN A 19 34.25 -94.48 11.17
C GLN A 19 34.32 -94.79 9.67
N ASP A 20 33.72 -95.90 9.23
CA ASP A 20 33.72 -96.33 7.82
C ASP A 20 32.43 -95.96 7.07
N ASN A 21 31.51 -95.24 7.72
CA ASN A 21 30.22 -94.82 7.17
C ASN A 21 29.34 -96.00 6.70
N SER A 22 29.45 -97.15 7.37
CA SER A 22 28.65 -98.34 7.07
C SER A 22 27.14 -98.11 7.17
N SER A 23 26.68 -97.13 7.97
CA SER A 23 25.27 -96.76 8.12
C SER A 23 24.73 -95.83 7.02
N GLY A 24 25.61 -95.25 6.20
CA GLY A 24 25.25 -94.27 5.17
C GLY A 24 24.84 -92.88 5.69
N LEU A 25 25.05 -92.60 6.98
CA LEU A 25 24.66 -91.34 7.65
C LEU A 25 25.83 -90.35 7.87
N GLY A 26 26.99 -90.64 7.28
CA GLY A 26 28.24 -89.87 7.37
C GLY A 26 29.29 -90.57 8.24
N ALA A 27 30.57 -90.43 7.87
CA ALA A 27 31.69 -90.99 8.66
C ALA A 27 31.87 -90.21 9.97
N GLY A 28 31.90 -90.94 11.08
CA GLY A 28 32.09 -90.43 12.43
C GLY A 28 33.53 -90.48 12.93
N THR A 29 33.84 -89.75 14.00
CA THR A 29 35.17 -89.80 14.66
C THR A 29 35.09 -90.15 16.15
N ASP A 30 33.88 -90.32 16.70
CA ASP A 30 33.73 -90.65 18.10
C ASP A 30 34.21 -92.08 18.40
N ALA A 31 34.74 -92.29 19.60
CA ALA A 31 35.11 -93.62 20.06
C ALA A 31 33.87 -94.51 20.25
N GLU A 32 34.04 -95.81 20.02
CA GLU A 32 32.97 -96.80 20.19
C GLU A 32 32.36 -96.73 21.59
N TYR A 33 31.03 -96.78 21.67
CA TYR A 33 30.34 -96.79 22.95
C TYR A 33 30.55 -98.14 23.65
N GLN A 34 31.20 -98.09 24.81
CA GLN A 34 31.33 -99.22 25.71
C GLN A 34 30.35 -99.02 26.86
N GLU A 35 29.40 -99.93 27.02
CA GLU A 35 28.42 -99.87 28.09
C GLU A 35 29.11 -100.10 29.45
N PRO A 36 29.04 -99.14 30.39
CA PRO A 36 29.65 -99.30 31.69
C PRO A 36 28.99 -100.44 32.49
N ALA A 37 29.80 -101.21 33.23
CA ALA A 37 29.31 -102.34 34.01
C ALA A 37 28.33 -101.95 35.15
N ASP A 38 28.29 -100.67 35.53
CA ASP A 38 27.38 -100.13 36.54
C ASP A 38 26.04 -99.63 35.97
N GLY A 39 25.84 -99.70 34.65
CA GLY A 39 24.62 -99.27 33.99
C GLY A 39 24.43 -97.76 33.92
N SER A 40 25.45 -96.95 34.23
CA SER A 40 25.36 -95.48 34.24
C SER A 40 25.18 -94.85 32.85
N GLY A 41 25.31 -95.62 31.78
CA GLY A 41 25.16 -95.14 30.41
C GLY A 41 26.28 -94.17 29.98
N LYS A 42 26.01 -93.32 28.98
CA LYS A 42 26.91 -92.25 28.54
C LYS A 42 26.16 -90.94 28.33
N THR A 43 26.54 -89.92 29.08
CA THR A 43 26.06 -88.55 28.85
C THR A 43 26.81 -87.92 27.68
N ILE A 44 26.07 -87.43 26.69
CA ILE A 44 26.60 -86.62 25.58
C ILE A 44 26.31 -85.15 25.90
N ALA A 45 27.34 -84.40 26.31
CA ALA A 45 27.22 -82.97 26.56
C ALA A 45 27.14 -82.19 25.24
N LEU A 46 26.13 -81.34 25.09
CA LEU A 46 26.01 -80.45 23.93
C LEU A 46 26.81 -79.16 24.18
N SER A 47 27.51 -78.67 23.16
CA SER A 47 28.28 -77.42 23.24
C SER A 47 27.41 -76.15 23.24
N SER A 48 26.15 -76.27 22.82
CA SER A 48 25.12 -75.22 22.86
C SER A 48 23.73 -75.87 22.80
N THR A 49 22.70 -75.17 23.28
CA THR A 49 21.31 -75.64 23.19
C THR A 49 20.88 -75.85 21.74
N ILE A 50 20.33 -77.02 21.43
CA ILE A 50 19.81 -77.37 20.10
C ILE A 50 18.28 -77.39 20.18
N ASN A 51 17.61 -76.54 19.39
CA ASN A 51 16.16 -76.59 19.26
C ASN A 51 15.76 -77.69 18.27
N ALA A 52 15.25 -78.81 18.77
CA ALA A 52 14.86 -79.96 17.96
C ALA A 52 13.62 -80.68 18.52
N ARG A 53 12.77 -81.17 17.63
CA ARG A 53 11.57 -81.96 17.96
C ARG A 53 11.83 -83.47 17.96
N TYR A 54 12.81 -83.95 17.19
CA TYR A 54 13.06 -85.38 16.98
C TYR A 54 14.54 -85.74 17.21
N VAL A 55 14.76 -86.87 17.89
CA VAL A 55 16.08 -87.52 18.06
C VAL A 55 16.03 -88.89 17.36
N ARG A 56 17.08 -89.21 16.58
CA ARG A 56 17.22 -90.47 15.85
C ARG A 56 18.56 -91.11 16.19
N PHE A 57 18.57 -92.42 16.40
CA PHE A 57 19.77 -93.24 16.59
C PHE A 57 19.87 -94.31 15.49
N SER A 58 21.10 -94.76 15.20
CA SER A 58 21.39 -95.85 14.26
C SER A 58 22.44 -96.77 14.90
N ALA A 59 22.27 -98.09 14.78
CA ALA A 59 23.20 -99.09 15.28
C ALA A 59 23.27 -100.26 14.29
N ASN A 60 24.45 -100.88 14.17
CA ASN A 60 24.72 -101.95 13.20
C ASN A 60 25.37 -103.17 13.88
N GLY A 61 24.75 -103.67 14.96
CA GLY A 61 25.27 -104.76 15.80
C GLY A 61 26.09 -104.29 17.00
N HIS A 62 26.59 -105.24 17.82
CA HIS A 62 27.47 -104.98 18.96
C HIS A 62 28.51 -106.10 19.14
N VAL A 63 29.65 -105.78 19.77
CA VAL A 63 30.67 -106.75 20.19
C VAL A 63 30.49 -107.07 21.67
N ARG A 64 30.41 -108.37 22.03
CA ARG A 64 30.38 -108.78 23.44
C ARG A 64 31.76 -108.72 24.07
N VAL A 65 31.81 -108.67 25.41
CA VAL A 65 33.05 -108.65 26.23
C VAL A 65 34.01 -109.82 25.93
N ASN A 66 33.51 -110.89 25.29
CA ASN A 66 34.28 -112.05 24.83
C ASN A 66 34.71 -111.98 23.34
N GLN A 67 34.69 -110.79 22.73
CA GLN A 67 35.09 -110.51 21.33
C GLN A 67 34.28 -111.24 20.25
N THR A 68 33.08 -111.73 20.58
CA THR A 68 32.16 -112.32 19.58
C THR A 68 31.25 -111.24 19.01
N TYR A 69 31.30 -111.03 17.69
CA TYR A 69 30.40 -110.10 16.98
C TYR A 69 29.01 -110.72 16.83
N ASN A 70 27.96 -109.99 17.22
CA ASN A 70 26.58 -110.43 17.02
C ASN A 70 25.80 -109.42 16.19
N ALA A 71 25.26 -109.87 15.05
CA ALA A 71 24.54 -109.04 14.07
C ALA A 71 23.08 -108.76 14.49
N VAL A 72 22.83 -108.57 15.79
CA VAL A 72 21.53 -108.16 16.32
C VAL A 72 21.60 -106.74 16.84
N ASN A 73 20.62 -105.91 16.46
CA ASN A 73 20.48 -104.56 16.96
C ASN A 73 19.94 -104.62 18.40
N THR A 74 20.74 -104.22 19.37
CA THR A 74 20.32 -104.04 20.76
C THR A 74 20.04 -102.55 20.98
N PRO A 75 18.78 -102.11 21.11
CA PRO A 75 18.51 -100.70 21.40
C PRO A 75 18.97 -100.35 22.82
N VAL A 76 19.67 -99.23 22.96
CA VAL A 76 20.01 -98.59 24.24
C VAL A 76 18.88 -97.62 24.59
N GLU A 77 18.51 -97.52 25.87
CA GLU A 77 17.54 -96.52 26.36
C GLU A 77 18.09 -95.09 26.17
N ILE A 78 17.21 -94.12 25.84
CA ILE A 78 17.60 -92.73 25.60
C ILE A 78 16.73 -91.82 26.47
N GLU A 79 17.38 -90.92 27.20
CA GLU A 79 16.76 -89.80 27.91
C GLU A 79 17.20 -88.47 27.29
N VAL A 80 16.27 -87.54 27.11
CA VAL A 80 16.52 -86.21 26.54
C VAL A 80 15.97 -85.15 27.49
N TYR A 81 16.81 -84.20 27.90
CA TYR A 81 16.48 -83.18 28.90
C TYR A 81 16.40 -81.78 28.24
N ALA A 82 15.45 -80.95 28.68
CA ALA A 82 15.28 -79.55 28.26
C ALA A 82 14.92 -78.65 29.46
N ASP A 83 15.20 -77.35 29.34
CA ASP A 83 14.80 -76.31 30.30
C ASP A 83 13.29 -76.03 30.17
N PRO A 84 12.47 -76.10 31.24
CA PRO A 84 11.01 -75.96 31.17
C PRO A 84 10.49 -74.57 30.76
N GLY A 85 11.34 -73.54 30.71
CA GLY A 85 10.93 -72.15 30.42
C GLY A 85 10.28 -71.45 31.62
N ASP A 86 10.31 -70.11 31.60
CA ASP A 86 9.72 -69.27 32.64
C ASP A 86 8.19 -69.19 32.50
N SER A 87 7.48 -69.30 33.63
CA SER A 87 6.02 -69.28 33.74
C SER A 87 5.50 -68.40 34.88
N VAL A 88 6.39 -67.65 35.56
CA VAL A 88 6.04 -66.91 36.77
C VAL A 88 5.84 -65.44 36.46
N ALA A 89 4.58 -65.01 36.36
CA ALA A 89 4.29 -63.61 36.06
C ALA A 89 4.75 -62.60 37.14
N PRO A 90 4.97 -61.32 36.76
CA PRO A 90 5.14 -60.22 37.70
C PRO A 90 4.02 -60.10 38.73
N ALA A 91 4.34 -59.58 39.91
CA ALA A 91 3.33 -59.27 40.92
C ALA A 91 2.47 -58.08 40.47
N ALA A 92 1.18 -58.10 40.84
CA ALA A 92 0.31 -56.96 40.63
C ALA A 92 0.78 -55.78 41.49
N VAL A 93 0.83 -54.59 40.88
CA VAL A 93 1.12 -53.34 41.58
C VAL A 93 -0.02 -53.05 42.57
N ALA A 94 0.30 -52.94 43.87
CA ALA A 94 -0.70 -52.76 44.92
C ALA A 94 -0.90 -51.30 45.36
N ASN A 95 -0.04 -50.38 44.91
CA ASN A 95 0.02 -48.99 45.37
C ASN A 95 -0.03 -47.95 44.25
N LEU A 96 -0.67 -48.26 43.12
CA LEU A 96 -0.93 -47.29 42.07
C LEU A 96 -1.73 -46.14 42.68
N SER A 97 -1.18 -44.94 42.58
CA SER A 97 -1.76 -43.71 43.09
C SER A 97 -1.45 -42.58 42.14
N GLY A 98 -2.05 -41.41 42.36
CA GLY A 98 -1.74 -40.22 41.58
C GLY A 98 -1.70 -38.96 42.43
N SER A 99 -1.03 -37.94 41.89
CA SER A 99 -0.86 -36.62 42.50
C SER A 99 -0.84 -35.56 41.39
N GLN A 100 -0.80 -34.28 41.77
CA GLN A 100 -0.66 -33.15 40.84
C GLN A 100 -1.72 -33.19 39.72
N THR A 101 -2.96 -33.51 40.11
CA THR A 101 -4.08 -33.54 39.16
C THR A 101 -4.50 -32.12 38.82
N THR A 102 -4.49 -31.80 37.53
CA THR A 102 -5.05 -30.57 36.97
C THR A 102 -6.35 -30.90 36.23
N TRP A 103 -6.96 -29.89 35.61
CA TRP A 103 -8.14 -30.05 34.76
C TRP A 103 -7.87 -30.88 33.47
N LYS A 104 -6.61 -31.12 33.10
CA LYS A 104 -6.21 -31.90 31.89
C LYS A 104 -5.12 -32.96 32.13
N THR A 105 -4.52 -33.02 33.32
CA THR A 105 -3.35 -33.86 33.58
C THR A 105 -3.40 -34.53 34.96
N THR A 106 -2.63 -35.59 35.14
CA THR A 106 -2.32 -36.17 36.46
C THR A 106 -0.98 -36.89 36.43
N LYS A 107 -0.31 -37.03 37.58
CA LYS A 107 0.94 -37.78 37.71
C LYS A 107 0.71 -39.06 38.50
N LEU A 108 0.74 -40.21 37.81
CA LEU A 108 0.66 -41.53 38.41
C LEU A 108 1.98 -41.88 39.13
N SER A 109 1.89 -42.67 40.19
CA SER A 109 3.01 -43.15 41.00
C SER A 109 2.74 -44.55 41.52
N TRP A 110 3.76 -45.42 41.47
CA TRP A 110 3.69 -46.81 41.95
C TRP A 110 5.07 -47.33 42.34
N THR A 111 5.12 -48.50 42.97
CA THR A 111 6.35 -49.26 43.19
C THR A 111 6.49 -50.34 42.12
N ALA A 112 7.64 -50.38 41.45
CA ALA A 112 7.93 -51.34 40.39
C ALA A 112 7.81 -52.79 40.93
N PRO A 113 7.07 -53.67 40.24
CA PRO A 113 7.05 -55.10 40.54
C PRO A 113 8.31 -55.79 40.01
N GLY A 114 8.47 -57.06 40.35
CA GLY A 114 9.53 -57.90 39.81
C GLY A 114 9.19 -58.45 38.43
N ASP A 115 10.13 -59.26 37.95
CA ASP A 115 9.98 -60.15 36.81
C ASP A 115 9.15 -61.37 37.24
N ASP A 116 9.69 -62.15 38.18
CA ASP A 116 8.99 -63.22 38.88
C ASP A 116 8.39 -62.71 40.19
N GLY A 117 7.11 -62.35 40.16
CA GLY A 117 6.44 -61.77 41.31
C GLY A 117 7.08 -60.45 41.75
N SER A 118 7.83 -60.47 42.85
CA SER A 118 8.51 -59.28 43.40
C SER A 118 10.04 -59.31 43.25
N THR A 119 10.58 -60.26 42.50
CA THR A 119 12.02 -60.41 42.27
C THR A 119 12.37 -60.09 40.83
N GLY A 120 13.47 -59.40 40.56
CA GLY A 120 13.88 -59.05 39.20
C GLY A 120 13.31 -57.72 38.72
N THR A 121 13.21 -57.55 37.40
CA THR A 121 12.69 -56.34 36.73
C THR A 121 11.74 -56.76 35.62
N ALA A 122 10.47 -56.37 35.70
CA ALA A 122 9.54 -56.62 34.61
C ALA A 122 10.06 -56.04 33.27
N ALA A 123 9.69 -56.66 32.15
CA ALA A 123 10.05 -56.18 30.82
C ALA A 123 9.22 -54.97 30.35
N ALA A 124 7.93 -54.88 30.74
CA ALA A 124 7.05 -53.78 30.32
C ALA A 124 5.89 -53.50 31.27
N TYR A 125 5.26 -52.31 31.08
CA TYR A 125 3.97 -51.96 31.68
C TYR A 125 2.89 -51.77 30.60
N ASP A 126 1.68 -52.25 30.88
CA ASP A 126 0.46 -51.84 30.18
C ASP A 126 -0.38 -51.00 31.16
N ILE A 127 -0.38 -49.68 30.97
CA ILE A 127 -1.08 -48.71 31.84
C ILE A 127 -2.26 -48.17 31.06
N ARG A 128 -3.45 -48.19 31.66
CA ARG A 128 -4.70 -47.79 31.01
C ARG A 128 -5.54 -46.85 31.85
N TYR A 129 -6.42 -46.11 31.20
CA TYR A 129 -7.44 -45.29 31.84
C TYR A 129 -8.83 -45.46 31.21
N HIS A 130 -9.88 -45.26 31.99
CA HIS A 130 -11.27 -45.29 31.54
C HIS A 130 -12.12 -44.29 32.33
N THR A 131 -13.27 -43.87 31.80
CA THR A 131 -14.26 -43.00 32.50
C THR A 131 -15.23 -43.78 33.40
N ALA A 132 -14.96 -45.06 33.63
CA ALA A 132 -15.72 -45.98 34.48
C ALA A 132 -14.72 -46.91 35.19
N PRO A 133 -15.06 -47.50 36.35
CA PRO A 133 -14.15 -48.39 37.07
C PRO A 133 -13.57 -49.50 36.18
N ILE A 134 -12.25 -49.63 36.17
CA ILE A 134 -11.56 -50.71 35.45
C ILE A 134 -11.66 -52.00 36.27
N THR A 135 -11.93 -53.10 35.58
CA THR A 135 -12.07 -54.47 36.09
C THR A 135 -11.42 -55.42 35.09
N GLU A 136 -11.28 -56.70 35.46
CA GLU A 136 -10.76 -57.72 34.53
C GLU A 136 -11.62 -57.86 33.25
N ASN A 137 -12.93 -57.64 33.36
CA ASN A 137 -13.85 -57.84 32.24
C ASN A 137 -13.84 -56.70 31.21
N ASN A 138 -13.46 -55.48 31.61
CA ASN A 138 -13.46 -54.29 30.72
C ASN A 138 -12.06 -53.71 30.50
N TRP A 139 -11.00 -54.46 30.81
CA TRP A 139 -9.61 -54.04 30.58
C TRP A 139 -9.35 -53.61 29.13
N ASN A 140 -9.95 -54.33 28.18
CA ASN A 140 -9.78 -54.07 26.74
C ASN A 140 -10.60 -52.88 26.21
N ASP A 141 -11.57 -52.39 27.00
CA ASP A 141 -12.32 -51.17 26.68
C ASP A 141 -11.59 -49.90 27.16
N ALA A 142 -10.64 -50.05 28.11
CA ALA A 142 -9.84 -48.96 28.64
C ALA A 142 -8.77 -48.49 27.65
N VAL A 143 -8.54 -47.17 27.62
CA VAL A 143 -7.57 -46.53 26.74
C VAL A 143 -6.16 -46.80 27.24
N LYS A 144 -5.33 -47.43 26.42
CA LYS A 144 -3.92 -47.71 26.71
C LYS A 144 -3.06 -46.47 26.52
N LEU A 145 -2.26 -46.14 27.54
CA LEU A 145 -1.23 -45.10 27.47
C LEU A 145 -0.03 -45.61 26.67
N THR A 146 0.43 -44.82 25.73
CA THR A 146 1.55 -45.16 24.83
C THR A 146 2.91 -44.75 25.37
N ASN A 147 2.96 -44.02 26.48
CA ASN A 147 4.16 -43.43 27.07
C ASN A 147 4.58 -44.12 28.38
N ALA A 148 4.25 -45.40 28.57
CA ALA A 148 4.65 -46.13 29.76
C ALA A 148 6.19 -46.12 29.93
N PRO A 149 6.72 -45.85 31.14
CA PRO A 149 8.16 -45.82 31.36
C PRO A 149 8.73 -47.23 31.33
N VAL A 150 10.03 -47.35 31.02
CA VAL A 150 10.75 -48.62 31.16
C VAL A 150 10.71 -49.07 32.63
N PRO A 151 10.26 -50.30 32.95
CA PRO A 151 10.26 -50.77 34.33
C PRO A 151 11.64 -50.72 34.96
N GLN A 152 11.69 -50.48 36.27
CA GLN A 152 12.91 -50.47 37.08
C GLN A 152 12.93 -51.69 38.00
N ALA A 153 14.07 -51.95 38.63
CA ALA A 153 14.21 -53.04 39.60
C ALA A 153 13.11 -53.01 40.67
N ALA A 154 12.62 -54.19 41.03
CA ALA A 154 11.55 -54.34 42.01
C ALA A 154 11.79 -53.52 43.29
N GLY A 155 10.74 -52.85 43.77
CA GLY A 155 10.83 -51.96 44.95
C GLY A 155 11.17 -50.50 44.63
N THR A 156 11.55 -50.18 43.39
CA THR A 156 11.83 -48.80 42.97
C THR A 156 10.54 -48.01 42.77
N ALA A 157 10.47 -46.78 43.28
CA ALA A 157 9.35 -45.89 43.00
C ALA A 157 9.43 -45.36 41.55
N GLN A 158 8.34 -45.48 40.80
CA GLN A 158 8.21 -44.98 39.43
C GLN A 158 7.00 -44.06 39.29
N THR A 159 7.06 -43.17 38.30
CA THR A 159 5.99 -42.21 38.04
C THR A 159 5.74 -42.05 36.54
N LEU A 160 4.52 -41.67 36.17
CA LEU A 160 4.13 -41.34 34.80
C LEU A 160 3.24 -40.09 34.77
N ALA A 161 3.60 -39.11 33.96
CA ALA A 161 2.71 -37.98 33.65
C ALA A 161 1.70 -38.39 32.57
N VAL A 162 0.43 -38.13 32.84
CA VAL A 162 -0.69 -38.34 31.92
C VAL A 162 -1.28 -36.99 31.55
N SER A 163 -1.43 -36.72 30.27
CA SER A 163 -1.95 -35.47 29.71
C SER A 163 -3.13 -35.73 28.77
N GLY A 164 -3.86 -34.67 28.39
CA GLY A 164 -4.96 -34.77 27.44
C GLY A 164 -6.26 -35.32 28.02
N LEU A 165 -6.40 -35.27 29.36
CA LEU A 165 -7.65 -35.63 30.03
C LEU A 165 -8.72 -34.57 29.77
N THR A 166 -9.97 -35.00 29.68
CA THR A 166 -11.13 -34.10 29.57
C THR A 166 -11.40 -33.45 30.94
N PRO A 167 -11.69 -32.14 31.01
CA PRO A 167 -12.11 -31.48 32.24
C PRO A 167 -13.43 -32.04 32.79
N ALA A 168 -13.71 -31.81 34.07
CA ALA A 168 -14.92 -32.27 34.77
C ALA A 168 -15.20 -33.78 34.61
N THR A 169 -14.16 -34.60 34.45
CA THR A 169 -14.29 -36.02 34.12
C THR A 169 -13.61 -36.89 35.17
N THR A 170 -14.31 -37.92 35.64
CA THR A 170 -13.73 -38.93 36.51
C THR A 170 -13.03 -39.99 35.67
N TYR A 171 -11.75 -40.21 35.95
CA TYR A 171 -10.92 -41.24 35.35
C TYR A 171 -10.53 -42.29 36.37
N TYR A 172 -10.45 -43.53 35.90
CA TYR A 172 -9.98 -44.70 36.64
C TYR A 172 -8.74 -45.21 35.93
N PHE A 173 -7.63 -45.34 36.65
CA PHE A 173 -6.34 -45.81 36.16
C PHE A 173 -6.01 -47.16 36.76
N ALA A 174 -5.47 -48.04 35.92
CA ALA A 174 -4.99 -49.35 36.33
C ALA A 174 -3.84 -49.80 35.42
N MET A 175 -3.01 -50.72 35.91
CA MET A 175 -1.85 -51.21 35.18
C MET A 175 -1.62 -52.71 35.34
N ARG A 176 -0.90 -53.30 34.38
CA ARG A 176 -0.31 -54.63 34.44
C ARG A 176 1.19 -54.57 34.14
N ALA A 177 1.96 -55.46 34.74
CA ALA A 177 3.37 -55.68 34.42
C ALA A 177 3.53 -56.96 33.60
N ILE A 178 4.54 -56.98 32.73
CA ILE A 178 4.81 -58.05 31.77
C ILE A 178 6.31 -58.39 31.85
N ASP A 179 6.67 -59.67 31.98
CA ASP A 179 8.07 -60.15 31.94
C ASP A 179 8.58 -60.41 30.51
N GLU A 180 9.83 -60.86 30.33
CA GLU A 180 10.41 -61.19 29.02
C GLU A 180 9.83 -62.47 28.40
N ALA A 181 9.30 -63.37 29.23
CA ALA A 181 8.55 -64.55 28.80
C ALA A 181 7.10 -64.22 28.39
N THR A 182 6.70 -62.94 28.49
CA THR A 182 5.39 -62.38 28.21
C THR A 182 4.26 -62.80 29.15
N ASN A 183 4.58 -63.35 30.33
CA ASN A 183 3.58 -63.56 31.37
C ASN A 183 3.14 -62.20 31.93
N VAL A 184 1.87 -62.10 32.31
CA VAL A 184 1.22 -60.83 32.63
C VAL A 184 0.67 -60.87 34.05
N SER A 185 0.95 -59.84 34.85
CA SER A 185 0.39 -59.70 36.20
C SER A 185 -1.13 -59.58 36.19
N ALA A 186 -1.77 -59.85 37.34
CA ALA A 186 -3.14 -59.37 37.58
C ALA A 186 -3.20 -57.82 37.54
N ILE A 187 -4.41 -57.27 37.37
CA ILE A 187 -4.60 -55.80 37.37
C ILE A 187 -4.18 -55.22 38.73
N SER A 188 -3.52 -54.06 38.71
CA SER A 188 -3.19 -53.28 39.91
C SER A 188 -4.43 -52.91 40.73
N ASN A 189 -4.22 -52.32 41.92
CA ASN A 189 -5.30 -51.53 42.50
C ASN A 189 -5.74 -50.43 41.50
N VAL A 190 -7.03 -50.10 41.49
CA VAL A 190 -7.58 -49.07 40.60
C VAL A 190 -7.55 -47.74 41.34
N TRP A 191 -6.87 -46.75 40.75
CA TRP A 191 -6.85 -45.39 41.29
C TRP A 191 -7.85 -44.53 40.52
N SER A 192 -8.75 -43.84 41.23
CA SER A 192 -9.71 -42.92 40.61
C SER A 192 -9.42 -41.47 40.97
N VAL A 193 -9.68 -40.58 40.00
CA VAL A 193 -9.56 -39.13 40.20
C VAL A 193 -10.55 -38.38 39.32
N SER A 194 -11.08 -37.27 39.80
CA SER A 194 -11.87 -36.33 39.00
C SER A 194 -11.01 -35.14 38.60
N THR A 195 -10.92 -34.86 37.30
CA THR A 195 -10.34 -33.60 36.84
C THR A 195 -11.29 -32.44 37.20
N PRO A 196 -10.77 -31.31 37.71
CA PRO A 196 -11.56 -30.09 37.87
C PRO A 196 -12.24 -29.65 36.57
N ALA A 197 -13.31 -28.86 36.67
CA ALA A 197 -14.05 -28.35 35.51
C ALA A 197 -13.30 -27.29 34.70
N SER A 198 -12.39 -26.57 35.35
CA SER A 198 -11.51 -25.56 34.76
C SER A 198 -10.22 -25.49 35.56
N ASP A 199 -9.22 -24.82 35.00
CA ASP A 199 -8.11 -24.34 35.81
C ASP A 199 -8.62 -23.32 36.82
N PRO A 200 -8.40 -23.47 38.13
CA PRO A 200 -8.76 -22.45 39.10
C PRO A 200 -7.64 -21.44 39.38
N THR A 201 -6.43 -21.62 38.81
CA THR A 201 -5.23 -20.90 39.25
C THR A 201 -4.87 -19.80 38.25
N PRO A 202 -5.26 -18.54 38.49
CA PRO A 202 -4.88 -17.47 37.58
C PRO A 202 -3.37 -17.19 37.63
N PRO A 203 -2.83 -16.49 36.61
CA PRO A 203 -1.50 -15.90 36.66
C PRO A 203 -1.29 -14.98 37.87
N ALA A 204 -0.04 -14.78 38.28
CA ALA A 204 0.28 -13.77 39.29
C ALA A 204 0.04 -12.35 38.75
N ALA A 205 -0.37 -11.43 39.63
CA ALA A 205 -0.46 -10.01 39.28
C ALA A 205 0.94 -9.42 39.10
N ILE A 206 1.11 -8.56 38.10
CA ILE A 206 2.37 -7.85 37.86
C ILE A 206 2.53 -6.75 38.93
N ALA A 207 3.60 -6.84 39.71
CA ALA A 207 3.86 -5.90 40.81
C ALA A 207 4.89 -4.81 40.46
N ASP A 208 5.60 -4.96 39.34
CA ASP A 208 6.73 -4.14 38.93
C ASP A 208 6.55 -3.48 37.56
N LEU A 209 5.29 -3.25 37.13
CA LEU A 209 5.00 -2.50 35.92
C LEU A 209 5.64 -1.11 36.04
N GLN A 210 6.30 -0.66 34.97
CA GLN A 210 6.89 0.66 34.85
C GLN A 210 6.50 1.27 33.51
N ALA A 211 6.21 2.57 33.49
CA ALA A 211 6.13 3.36 32.28
C ALA A 211 7.45 4.11 32.10
N VAL A 212 8.14 3.83 30.99
CA VAL A 212 9.46 4.34 30.66
C VAL A 212 9.44 5.05 29.31
N ALA A 213 10.40 5.96 29.10
CA ALA A 213 10.61 6.66 27.83
C ALA A 213 9.33 7.28 27.19
N PRO A 214 8.57 8.15 27.89
CA PRO A 214 7.43 8.82 27.27
C PRO A 214 7.88 9.69 26.09
N ASN A 215 7.18 9.52 24.97
CA ASN A 215 7.33 10.30 23.75
C ASN A 215 6.07 11.16 23.54
N ILE A 216 6.00 11.93 22.46
CA ILE A 216 4.82 12.73 22.09
C ILE A 216 3.60 11.86 21.77
N ARG A 217 3.78 10.62 21.27
CA ARG A 217 2.67 9.73 20.86
C ARG A 217 2.76 8.29 21.37
N SER A 218 3.75 7.99 22.20
CA SER A 218 3.95 6.64 22.71
C SER A 218 4.58 6.62 24.09
N VAL A 219 4.41 5.50 24.79
CA VAL A 219 5.01 5.21 26.10
C VAL A 219 5.42 3.74 26.11
N GLN A 220 6.67 3.46 26.49
CA GLN A 220 7.13 2.09 26.67
C GLN A 220 6.75 1.60 28.07
N LEU A 221 6.27 0.37 28.17
CA LEU A 221 5.98 -0.32 29.42
C LEU A 221 6.97 -1.45 29.62
N THR A 222 7.42 -1.66 30.86
CA THR A 222 8.30 -2.80 31.22
C THR A 222 7.83 -3.46 32.51
N TRP A 223 7.95 -4.79 32.59
CA TRP A 223 7.62 -5.58 33.78
C TRP A 223 8.32 -6.94 33.79
N THR A 224 8.18 -7.70 34.87
CA THR A 224 8.61 -9.10 34.95
C THR A 224 7.47 -10.05 34.59
N ALA A 225 7.70 -10.96 33.65
CA ALA A 225 6.71 -11.93 33.17
C ALA A 225 6.17 -12.81 34.31
N PRO A 226 4.86 -12.81 34.59
CA PRO A 226 4.21 -13.85 35.39
C PRO A 226 4.09 -15.17 34.62
N GLY A 227 3.71 -16.24 35.34
CA GLY A 227 3.47 -17.55 34.74
C GLY A 227 2.03 -17.76 34.29
N ASN A 228 1.73 -18.95 33.78
CA ASN A 228 0.35 -19.41 33.53
C ASN A 228 -0.39 -19.52 34.86
N ASP A 229 0.23 -20.20 35.83
CA ASP A 229 -0.37 -20.46 37.13
C ASP A 229 0.53 -19.80 38.19
N GLY A 230 0.16 -18.59 38.62
CA GLY A 230 1.04 -17.77 39.45
C GLY A 230 2.35 -17.39 38.72
N MET A 231 3.46 -18.02 39.11
CA MET A 231 4.80 -17.80 38.55
C MET A 231 5.37 -19.06 37.86
N LEU A 232 4.52 -20.05 37.56
CA LEU A 232 4.92 -21.27 36.87
C LEU A 232 4.49 -21.25 35.41
N TYR A 233 5.32 -21.82 34.53
CA TYR A 233 5.11 -21.90 33.08
C TYR A 233 5.03 -20.53 32.40
N LYS A 234 4.76 -20.51 31.09
CA LYS A 234 4.54 -19.27 30.32
C LYS A 234 3.06 -18.89 30.39
N ALA A 235 2.77 -17.62 30.67
CA ALA A 235 1.41 -17.11 30.54
C ALA A 235 0.89 -17.27 29.10
N ALA A 236 -0.42 -17.46 28.94
CA ALA A 236 -1.04 -17.51 27.61
C ALA A 236 -1.16 -16.13 26.96
N GLY A 237 -1.21 -15.04 27.74
CA GLY A 237 -1.13 -13.71 27.17
C GLY A 237 -1.33 -12.57 28.17
N TYR A 238 -1.39 -11.36 27.62
CA TYR A 238 -1.50 -10.10 28.36
C TYR A 238 -2.59 -9.23 27.74
N ASP A 239 -3.45 -8.65 28.58
CA ASP A 239 -4.35 -7.55 28.24
C ASP A 239 -3.74 -6.28 28.83
N VAL A 240 -3.18 -5.43 27.96
CA VAL A 240 -2.55 -4.16 28.32
C VAL A 240 -3.55 -3.05 28.04
N ARG A 241 -3.84 -2.20 29.03
CA ARG A 241 -4.81 -1.11 28.89
C ARG A 241 -4.25 0.23 29.33
N TYR A 242 -4.81 1.29 28.74
CA TYR A 242 -4.53 2.67 29.10
C TYR A 242 -5.81 3.51 29.25
N SER A 243 -5.73 4.58 30.04
CA SER A 243 -6.84 5.51 30.26
C SER A 243 -6.32 6.90 30.63
N THR A 244 -7.09 7.95 30.37
CA THR A 244 -6.80 9.32 30.85
C THR A 244 -7.24 9.54 32.31
N SER A 245 -7.80 8.51 32.95
CA SER A 245 -8.16 8.47 34.37
C SER A 245 -7.54 7.23 35.04
N PRO A 246 -7.30 7.25 36.37
CA PRO A 246 -6.78 6.09 37.09
C PRO A 246 -7.53 4.80 36.78
N ILE A 247 -6.81 3.75 36.41
CA ILE A 247 -7.38 2.42 36.16
C ILE A 247 -7.57 1.71 37.51
N THR A 248 -8.70 1.03 37.65
CA THR A 248 -9.11 0.19 38.78
C THR A 248 -9.82 -1.05 38.23
N ASP A 249 -10.02 -2.08 39.04
CA ASP A 249 -10.83 -3.23 38.59
C ASP A 249 -12.25 -2.83 38.15
N ALA A 250 -12.84 -1.80 38.77
CA ALA A 250 -14.20 -1.34 38.46
C ALA A 250 -14.32 -0.69 37.07
N ASN A 251 -13.26 -0.07 36.54
CA ASN A 251 -13.27 0.61 35.25
C ASN A 251 -12.38 -0.05 34.19
N TRP A 252 -11.79 -1.21 34.50
CA TRP A 252 -10.96 -2.00 33.57
C TRP A 252 -11.61 -2.16 32.20
N ALA A 253 -12.87 -2.61 32.18
CA ALA A 253 -13.63 -2.88 30.96
C ALA A 253 -13.81 -1.64 30.07
N THR A 254 -13.78 -0.43 30.64
CA THR A 254 -13.94 0.84 29.93
C THR A 254 -12.61 1.49 29.54
N ALA A 255 -11.49 1.03 30.11
CA ALA A 255 -10.17 1.46 29.69
C ALA A 255 -9.86 0.94 28.29
N THR A 256 -9.10 1.71 27.52
CA THR A 256 -8.76 1.36 26.14
C THR A 256 -7.69 0.30 26.13
N GLN A 257 -7.92 -0.80 25.40
CA GLN A 257 -6.91 -1.82 25.19
C GLN A 257 -5.84 -1.29 24.23
N ALA A 258 -4.57 -1.47 24.58
CA ALA A 258 -3.46 -1.25 23.68
C ALA A 258 -3.26 -2.50 22.83
N GLU A 259 -3.41 -2.37 21.51
CA GLU A 259 -3.30 -3.50 20.60
C GLU A 259 -1.87 -3.66 20.07
N ASP A 260 -1.17 -4.69 20.55
CA ASP A 260 0.03 -5.20 19.92
C ASP A 260 0.26 -6.67 20.29
N GLU A 261 1.03 -7.41 19.48
CA GLU A 261 1.39 -8.79 19.78
C GLU A 261 2.55 -8.85 20.77
N LEU A 262 2.37 -9.61 21.85
CA LEU A 262 3.35 -9.74 22.93
C LEU A 262 3.87 -11.17 22.98
N ALA A 263 5.14 -11.37 22.62
CA ALA A 263 5.77 -12.68 22.69
C ALA A 263 5.76 -13.21 24.13
N GLN A 264 5.26 -14.43 24.34
CA GLN A 264 5.18 -15.05 25.65
C GLN A 264 6.56 -15.53 26.09
N LYS A 265 6.99 -15.09 27.28
CA LYS A 265 8.28 -15.49 27.88
C LYS A 265 8.07 -16.36 29.12
N ASP A 266 9.11 -17.10 29.49
CA ASP A 266 9.12 -17.85 30.74
C ASP A 266 8.96 -16.91 31.93
N ALA A 267 8.21 -17.34 32.94
CA ALA A 267 8.02 -16.57 34.16
C ALA A 267 9.36 -16.11 34.75
N GLY A 268 9.44 -14.84 35.16
CA GLY A 268 10.66 -14.17 35.61
C GLY A 268 11.44 -13.44 34.53
N SER A 269 11.07 -13.57 33.25
CA SER A 269 11.73 -12.86 32.14
C SER A 269 11.33 -11.38 32.09
N ALA A 270 12.23 -10.53 31.58
CA ALA A 270 11.91 -9.13 31.33
C ALA A 270 10.98 -8.96 30.12
N MET A 271 9.89 -8.23 30.33
CA MET A 271 8.90 -7.88 29.33
C MET A 271 9.02 -6.40 28.95
N LYS A 272 8.73 -6.12 27.68
CA LYS A 272 8.63 -4.76 27.13
C LYS A 272 7.41 -4.69 26.22
N PHE A 273 6.73 -3.55 26.23
CA PHE A 273 5.57 -3.30 25.36
C PHE A 273 5.46 -1.82 25.03
N GLN A 274 5.29 -1.48 23.76
CA GLN A 274 5.15 -0.09 23.34
C GLN A 274 3.67 0.27 23.20
N VAL A 275 3.15 1.16 24.06
CA VAL A 275 1.81 1.71 23.86
C VAL A 275 1.93 2.91 22.92
N ASN A 276 1.28 2.81 21.76
CA ASN A 276 1.35 3.80 20.68
C ASN A 276 0.02 4.55 20.49
N GLN A 277 -0.01 5.51 19.55
CA GLN A 277 -1.18 6.33 19.18
C GLN A 277 -1.79 7.15 20.34
N LEU A 278 -0.97 7.49 21.32
CA LEU A 278 -1.39 8.34 22.43
C LEU A 278 -1.49 9.80 21.98
N ASN A 279 -2.42 10.55 22.58
CA ASN A 279 -2.51 11.99 22.37
C ASN A 279 -1.31 12.68 23.01
N THR A 280 -0.80 13.74 22.38
CA THR A 280 0.35 14.52 22.85
C THR A 280 0.01 15.37 24.07
N GLY A 281 0.93 15.49 25.03
CA GLY A 281 0.73 16.32 26.23
C GLY A 281 -0.31 15.79 27.21
N VAL A 282 -0.70 14.52 27.11
CA VAL A 282 -1.75 13.90 27.92
C VAL A 282 -1.16 12.91 28.91
N THR A 283 -1.62 12.97 30.16
CA THR A 283 -1.29 11.97 31.18
C THR A 283 -2.18 10.74 31.00
N TYR A 284 -1.52 9.58 30.89
CA TYR A 284 -2.16 8.28 30.80
C TYR A 284 -1.81 7.41 32.00
N TYR A 285 -2.77 6.58 32.40
CA TYR A 285 -2.65 5.52 33.40
C TYR A 285 -2.64 4.19 32.66
N PHE A 286 -1.69 3.32 32.99
CA PHE A 286 -1.49 2.03 32.36
C PHE A 286 -1.60 0.91 33.38
N ALA A 287 -2.21 -0.20 32.97
CA ALA A 287 -2.30 -1.41 33.75
C ALA A 287 -2.34 -2.64 32.85
N VAL A 288 -1.94 -3.78 33.40
CA VAL A 288 -1.88 -5.06 32.68
C VAL A 288 -2.60 -6.12 33.50
N LYS A 289 -3.38 -6.97 32.83
CA LYS A 289 -3.79 -8.27 33.35
C LYS A 289 -3.18 -9.37 32.49
N THR A 290 -2.73 -10.42 33.14
CA THR A 290 -2.20 -11.61 32.46
C THR A 290 -3.29 -12.65 32.46
N PHE A 291 -3.43 -13.42 31.37
CA PHE A 291 -4.35 -14.55 31.32
C PHE A 291 -3.65 -15.85 30.99
N ASP A 292 -4.20 -16.95 31.49
CA ASP A 292 -3.75 -18.32 31.26
C ASP A 292 -4.47 -18.99 30.09
N ASP A 293 -4.08 -20.23 29.76
CA ASP A 293 -4.65 -21.02 28.67
C ASP A 293 -6.07 -21.55 28.96
N ALA A 294 -6.56 -21.34 30.20
CA ALA A 294 -7.92 -21.60 30.62
C ALA A 294 -8.81 -20.33 30.62
N GLY A 295 -8.24 -19.16 30.33
CA GLY A 295 -8.92 -17.88 30.27
C GLY A 295 -9.13 -17.20 31.63
N ASN A 296 -8.44 -17.65 32.70
CA ASN A 296 -8.43 -16.91 33.96
C ASN A 296 -7.50 -15.71 33.85
N TYR A 297 -7.90 -14.60 34.46
CA TYR A 297 -7.11 -13.38 34.51
C TYR A 297 -6.49 -13.20 35.89
N SER A 298 -5.27 -12.69 35.94
CA SER A 298 -4.66 -12.19 37.17
C SER A 298 -5.45 -11.01 37.74
N ALA A 299 -5.18 -10.70 39.02
CA ALA A 299 -5.55 -9.41 39.58
C ALA A 299 -4.83 -8.27 38.82
N LEU A 300 -5.38 -7.05 38.89
CA LEU A 300 -4.81 -5.88 38.25
C LEU A 300 -3.34 -5.67 38.68
N SER A 301 -2.46 -5.33 37.73
CA SER A 301 -1.10 -4.90 38.05
C SER A 301 -1.06 -3.67 38.96
N ASN A 302 0.12 -3.32 39.48
CA ASN A 302 0.32 -1.93 39.90
C ASN A 302 0.03 -0.99 38.72
N VAL A 303 -0.64 0.13 38.99
CA VAL A 303 -1.02 1.11 37.97
C VAL A 303 0.10 2.15 37.87
N VAL A 304 0.60 2.38 36.66
CA VAL A 304 1.64 3.38 36.41
C VAL A 304 1.11 4.52 35.57
N THR A 305 1.80 5.66 35.61
CA THR A 305 1.41 6.84 34.84
C THR A 305 2.58 7.41 34.07
N ALA A 306 2.31 7.91 32.87
CA ALA A 306 3.24 8.74 32.13
C ALA A 306 2.49 9.86 31.40
N THR A 307 3.14 11.00 31.23
CA THR A 307 2.61 12.11 30.42
C THR A 307 3.37 12.13 29.11
N THR A 308 2.64 12.04 28.00
CA THR A 308 3.26 12.17 26.67
C THR A 308 3.81 13.59 26.51
N ASN A 309 4.91 13.71 25.77
CA ASN A 309 5.55 15.00 25.59
C ASN A 309 4.66 15.93 24.75
N THR A 310 4.79 17.24 24.98
CA THR A 310 4.21 18.24 24.08
C THR A 310 5.21 18.51 22.94
N PRO A 311 4.79 18.53 21.68
CA PRO A 311 5.69 18.84 20.57
C PRO A 311 6.27 20.25 20.73
N VAL A 312 7.59 20.38 20.64
CA VAL A 312 8.24 21.67 20.44
C VAL A 312 8.44 21.82 18.94
N SER A 313 7.98 22.94 18.37
CA SER A 313 8.19 23.19 16.94
C SER A 313 9.69 23.29 16.67
N ASP A 314 10.20 22.34 15.89
CA ASP A 314 11.61 22.28 15.48
C ASP A 314 11.66 21.91 14.00
N ALA A 315 12.15 22.85 13.20
CA ALA A 315 12.21 22.71 11.76
C ALA A 315 13.50 23.32 11.22
N VAL A 316 14.13 22.62 10.29
CA VAL A 316 15.36 23.08 9.64
C VAL A 316 15.28 22.84 8.13
N THR A 317 15.93 23.72 7.36
CA THR A 317 16.16 23.50 5.93
C THR A 317 17.63 23.20 5.70
N VAL A 318 17.92 22.16 4.92
CA VAL A 318 19.28 21.70 4.61
C VAL A 318 19.51 21.69 3.10
N THR A 319 20.75 21.92 2.69
CA THR A 319 21.14 22.00 1.26
C THR A 319 22.18 20.94 0.90
N SER A 320 22.37 19.92 1.73
CA SER A 320 23.26 18.79 1.48
C SER A 320 22.85 17.57 2.32
N LEU A 321 23.23 16.38 1.88
CA LEU A 321 22.97 15.13 2.60
C LEU A 321 23.75 15.01 3.91
N ALA A 322 24.95 15.60 3.99
CA ALA A 322 25.71 15.66 5.24
C ALA A 322 24.98 16.51 6.30
N GLN A 323 24.40 17.64 5.89
CA GLN A 323 23.56 18.45 6.78
C GLN A 323 22.25 17.75 7.14
N LEU A 324 21.66 16.98 6.22
CA LEU A 324 20.50 16.13 6.51
C LEU A 324 20.81 15.13 7.64
N GLN A 325 21.91 14.37 7.52
CA GLN A 325 22.31 13.42 8.56
C GLN A 325 22.57 14.13 9.91
N GLN A 326 23.31 15.25 9.90
CA GLN A 326 23.56 16.04 11.12
C GLN A 326 22.25 16.56 11.76
N ALA A 327 21.28 16.95 10.93
CA ALA A 327 19.97 17.40 11.41
C ALA A 327 19.16 16.26 12.06
N ILE A 328 19.28 15.03 11.56
CA ILE A 328 18.68 13.83 12.15
C ILE A 328 19.36 13.50 13.48
N ASP A 329 20.70 13.41 13.49
CA ASP A 329 21.49 13.05 14.68
C ASP A 329 21.23 14.05 15.84
N GLY A 330 21.16 15.34 15.49
CA GLY A 330 20.88 16.44 16.41
C GLY A 330 19.40 16.71 16.68
N ALA A 331 18.48 15.86 16.24
CA ALA A 331 17.05 16.05 16.51
C ALA A 331 16.74 15.83 18.01
N PRO A 332 15.90 16.70 18.61
CA PRO A 332 15.49 16.57 20.00
C PRO A 332 14.52 15.39 20.18
N ALA A 333 14.27 15.00 21.44
CA ALA A 333 13.35 13.89 21.76
C ALA A 333 11.90 14.09 21.26
N GLY A 334 11.50 15.35 21.02
CA GLY A 334 10.19 15.70 20.45
C GLY A 334 10.09 15.57 18.93
N GLY A 335 11.16 15.18 18.24
CA GLY A 335 11.20 15.09 16.78
C GLY A 335 11.68 16.37 16.09
N ARG A 336 11.74 16.31 14.75
CA ARG A 336 12.16 17.43 13.90
C ARG A 336 11.59 17.29 12.49
N VAL A 337 11.20 18.41 11.89
CA VAL A 337 10.91 18.50 10.45
C VAL A 337 12.14 19.01 9.70
N ILE A 338 12.62 18.23 8.72
CA ILE A 338 13.82 18.54 7.94
C ILE A 338 13.39 18.70 6.48
N THR A 339 13.49 19.93 5.97
CA THR A 339 13.24 20.22 4.55
C THR A 339 14.55 20.16 3.78
N LEU A 340 14.65 19.24 2.82
CA LEU A 340 15.76 19.21 1.87
C LEU A 340 15.44 20.19 0.73
N ALA A 341 16.29 21.20 0.53
CA ALA A 341 16.09 22.22 -0.49
C ALA A 341 16.03 21.61 -1.90
N ALA A 342 15.42 22.31 -2.86
CA ALA A 342 15.34 21.82 -4.24
C ALA A 342 16.73 21.58 -4.81
N GLY A 343 16.93 20.43 -5.46
CA GLY A 343 18.21 20.01 -6.00
C GLY A 343 18.35 18.50 -6.17
N THR A 344 19.44 18.10 -6.81
CA THR A 344 19.83 16.70 -6.98
C THR A 344 21.00 16.38 -6.05
N TYR A 345 20.84 15.35 -5.24
CA TYR A 345 21.74 14.96 -4.16
C TYR A 345 22.28 13.56 -4.40
N ASN A 346 23.56 13.48 -4.79
CA ASN A 346 24.23 12.20 -4.97
C ASN A 346 24.73 11.67 -3.62
N GLN A 347 24.24 10.51 -3.22
CA GLN A 347 24.64 9.86 -1.99
C GLN A 347 26.06 9.28 -2.11
N THR A 348 26.79 9.41 -1.01
CA THR A 348 28.08 8.72 -0.77
C THR A 348 28.02 7.83 0.46
N ALA A 349 26.93 7.92 1.23
CA ALA A 349 26.61 7.11 2.40
C ALA A 349 25.08 7.03 2.54
N THR A 350 24.61 5.97 3.18
CA THR A 350 23.20 5.81 3.60
C THR A 350 22.80 6.90 4.58
N ILE A 351 21.56 7.40 4.48
CA ILE A 351 20.95 8.24 5.50
C ILE A 351 20.28 7.33 6.54
N SER A 352 20.72 7.43 7.79
CA SER A 352 20.23 6.59 8.89
C SER A 352 19.41 7.39 9.89
N ILE A 353 18.24 6.87 10.26
CA ILE A 353 17.39 7.37 11.33
C ILE A 353 17.41 6.33 12.45
N ASP A 354 18.35 6.49 13.39
CA ASP A 354 18.64 5.49 14.42
C ASP A 354 18.13 5.93 15.80
N GLY A 355 17.08 5.30 16.32
CA GLY A 355 16.54 5.62 17.65
C GLY A 355 15.88 7.01 17.74
N LYS A 356 15.53 7.61 16.60
CA LYS A 356 15.01 8.99 16.50
C LYS A 356 13.55 8.99 16.06
N ASN A 357 12.66 9.10 17.03
CA ASN A 357 11.22 9.13 16.76
C ASN A 357 10.76 10.50 16.22
N ASN A 358 9.64 10.52 15.49
CA ASN A 358 8.97 11.73 14.99
C ASN A 358 9.85 12.60 14.07
N ILE A 359 10.61 11.96 13.19
CA ILE A 359 11.41 12.64 12.18
C ILE A 359 10.58 12.76 10.90
N THR A 360 10.42 13.98 10.40
CA THR A 360 9.86 14.21 9.05
C THR A 360 10.97 14.69 8.13
N ILE A 361 11.21 13.99 7.02
CA ILE A 361 12.10 14.42 5.96
C ILE A 361 11.24 14.73 4.74
N GLN A 362 11.29 15.98 4.25
CA GLN A 362 10.46 16.42 3.14
C GLN A 362 11.24 17.16 2.06
N GLY A 363 10.83 17.00 0.80
CA GLY A 363 11.33 17.82 -0.29
C GLY A 363 10.82 19.26 -0.22
N ALA A 364 11.48 20.15 -0.95
CA ALA A 364 11.24 21.60 -0.90
C ALA A 364 9.84 22.02 -1.41
N THR A 365 9.25 21.24 -2.31
CA THR A 365 7.94 21.50 -2.91
C THR A 365 7.16 20.19 -2.97
N THR A 366 5.88 20.24 -3.33
CA THR A 366 5.09 19.02 -3.58
C THR A 366 5.44 18.36 -4.91
N ASN A 367 6.20 18.99 -5.80
CA ASN A 367 6.70 18.31 -6.99
C ASN A 367 7.92 17.47 -6.61
N TYR A 368 7.75 16.14 -6.51
CA TYR A 368 8.83 15.23 -6.12
C TYR A 368 10.07 15.28 -7.04
N ASN A 369 10.00 15.88 -8.23
CA ASN A 369 11.17 16.06 -9.11
C ASN A 369 12.03 17.27 -8.74
N ASP A 370 11.54 18.18 -7.88
CA ASP A 370 12.32 19.34 -7.45
C ASP A 370 13.39 18.93 -6.43
N THR A 371 13.20 17.81 -5.72
CA THR A 371 14.16 17.26 -4.75
C THR A 371 14.44 15.80 -5.09
N VAL A 372 15.67 15.49 -5.49
CA VAL A 372 16.05 14.15 -5.99
C VAL A 372 17.25 13.62 -5.21
N VAL A 373 17.10 12.47 -4.56
CA VAL A 373 18.19 11.73 -3.91
C VAL A 373 18.59 10.56 -4.81
N VAL A 374 19.86 10.51 -5.18
CA VAL A 374 20.42 9.53 -6.14
C VAL A 374 21.42 8.65 -5.40
N GLY A 375 21.22 7.33 -5.43
CA GLY A 375 22.16 6.36 -4.92
C GLY A 375 23.44 6.26 -5.76
N MET A 376 24.33 5.35 -5.38
CA MET A 376 25.59 5.11 -6.11
C MET A 376 25.41 4.25 -7.37
N GLY A 377 24.17 3.86 -7.69
CA GLY A 377 23.81 3.00 -8.81
C GLY A 377 23.51 1.56 -8.37
N ILE A 378 22.64 0.90 -9.14
CA ILE A 378 22.16 -0.48 -8.90
C ILE A 378 23.26 -1.55 -8.84
N ASN A 379 24.47 -1.25 -9.32
CA ASN A 379 25.61 -2.18 -9.36
C ASN A 379 26.68 -1.85 -8.31
N ASN A 380 26.43 -0.88 -7.43
CA ASN A 380 27.40 -0.42 -6.44
C ASN A 380 26.99 -0.79 -5.02
N SER A 381 27.48 -1.93 -4.54
CA SER A 381 27.17 -2.44 -3.19
C SER A 381 27.83 -1.67 -2.04
N SER A 382 28.61 -0.62 -2.32
CA SER A 382 29.20 0.23 -1.28
C SER A 382 28.15 1.06 -0.52
N LEU A 383 26.97 1.25 -1.13
CA LEU A 383 25.79 1.84 -0.53
C LEU A 383 24.60 0.96 -0.89
N ASP A 384 24.11 0.21 0.10
CA ASP A 384 23.10 -0.81 -0.10
C ASP A 384 21.67 -0.23 -0.17
N ILE A 385 21.34 0.67 0.75
CA ILE A 385 20.03 1.33 0.92
C ILE A 385 20.21 2.84 0.99
N ASN A 386 19.30 3.63 0.38
CA ASN A 386 19.40 5.09 0.48
C ASN A 386 19.01 5.62 1.87
N PHE A 387 17.89 5.15 2.42
CA PHE A 387 17.38 5.53 3.75
C PHE A 387 17.11 4.29 4.61
N LYS A 388 17.69 4.24 5.81
CA LYS A 388 17.41 3.21 6.82
C LYS A 388 16.72 3.84 8.02
N VAL A 389 15.59 3.27 8.42
CA VAL A 389 14.89 3.61 9.66
C VAL A 389 15.12 2.47 10.64
N ASN A 390 15.72 2.75 11.79
CA ASN A 390 16.11 1.74 12.77
C ASN A 390 15.62 2.13 14.16
N ASP A 391 14.79 1.27 14.78
CA ASP A 391 14.27 1.48 16.13
C ASP A 391 13.67 2.88 16.32
N ALA A 392 12.90 3.36 15.33
CA ALA A 392 12.44 4.73 15.23
C ALA A 392 10.98 4.83 14.79
N ASP A 393 10.12 5.29 15.70
CA ASP A 393 8.68 5.42 15.46
C ASP A 393 8.30 6.74 14.81
N TYR A 394 7.20 6.74 14.05
CA TYR A 394 6.61 7.96 13.45
C TYR A 394 7.57 8.71 12.51
N VAL A 395 8.36 7.98 11.72
CA VAL A 395 9.22 8.57 10.70
C VAL A 395 8.43 8.82 9.42
N THR A 396 8.42 10.05 8.92
CA THR A 396 7.79 10.44 7.66
C THR A 396 8.83 10.82 6.62
N ILE A 397 8.72 10.30 5.39
CA ILE A 397 9.52 10.73 4.24
C ILE A 397 8.55 11.12 3.11
N LYS A 398 8.63 12.37 2.61
CA LYS A 398 7.65 12.86 1.62
C LYS A 398 8.18 13.82 0.57
N ASN A 399 7.43 13.96 -0.51
CA ASN A 399 7.61 14.96 -1.57
C ASN A 399 8.99 14.95 -2.28
N MET A 400 9.54 13.78 -2.59
CA MET A 400 10.85 13.70 -3.25
C MET A 400 11.00 12.44 -4.10
N THR A 401 11.97 12.47 -5.01
CA THR A 401 12.42 11.29 -5.76
C THR A 401 13.59 10.65 -5.05
N ILE A 402 13.57 9.32 -4.88
CA ILE A 402 14.69 8.50 -4.39
C ILE A 402 14.94 7.42 -5.44
N ARG A 403 16.17 7.30 -5.94
CA ARG A 403 16.46 6.38 -7.05
C ARG A 403 17.87 5.81 -7.01
N ASP A 404 18.09 4.78 -7.84
CA ASP A 404 19.39 4.17 -8.11
C ASP A 404 20.08 3.56 -6.86
N SER A 405 19.30 2.96 -5.96
CA SER A 405 19.83 2.14 -4.85
C SER A 405 20.39 0.81 -5.33
N TYR A 406 21.32 0.22 -4.59
CA TYR A 406 21.77 -1.15 -4.85
C TYR A 406 20.72 -2.22 -4.47
N PHE A 407 19.99 -2.01 -3.37
CA PHE A 407 18.83 -2.82 -2.98
C PHE A 407 17.54 -1.98 -2.98
N HIS A 408 17.19 -1.33 -1.86
CA HIS A 408 15.94 -0.60 -1.70
C HIS A 408 16.17 0.91 -1.51
N SER A 409 15.21 1.74 -1.91
CA SER A 409 15.25 3.17 -1.59
C SER A 409 15.09 3.43 -0.10
N VAL A 410 14.08 2.81 0.51
CA VAL A 410 13.80 2.94 1.94
C VAL A 410 13.66 1.57 2.57
N GLN A 411 14.41 1.33 3.64
CA GLN A 411 14.29 0.15 4.46
C GLN A 411 13.87 0.54 5.88
N VAL A 412 12.73 0.02 6.32
CA VAL A 412 12.15 0.21 7.64
C VAL A 412 12.44 -1.04 8.46
N ASN A 413 13.42 -0.93 9.35
CA ASN A 413 13.87 -2.06 10.15
C ASN A 413 13.02 -2.25 11.41
N SER A 414 13.11 -3.47 11.96
CA SER A 414 12.50 -3.88 13.22
C SER A 414 12.61 -2.82 14.32
N GLY A 415 11.53 -2.57 15.04
CA GLY A 415 11.43 -1.53 16.09
C GLY A 415 10.99 -0.17 15.58
N SER A 416 10.56 -0.07 14.31
CA SER A 416 10.15 1.19 13.70
C SER A 416 8.69 1.14 13.29
N ASP A 417 7.81 1.62 14.15
CA ASP A 417 6.37 1.60 13.90
C ASP A 417 5.87 2.94 13.31
N TYR A 418 4.72 2.90 12.65
CA TYR A 418 4.06 4.10 12.11
C TYR A 418 4.93 4.89 11.12
N PHE A 419 5.77 4.19 10.35
CA PHE A 419 6.47 4.79 9.22
C PHE A 419 5.46 5.36 8.20
N HIS A 420 5.76 6.50 7.61
CA HIS A 420 4.90 7.14 6.61
C HIS A 420 5.69 7.59 5.39
N ALA A 421 5.38 7.02 4.24
CA ALA A 421 5.78 7.55 2.94
C ALA A 421 4.58 8.22 2.27
N ASP A 422 4.73 9.47 1.83
CA ASP A 422 3.68 10.23 1.15
C ASP A 422 4.26 10.99 -0.04
N HIS A 423 3.64 10.83 -1.20
CA HIS A 423 4.03 11.57 -2.41
C HIS A 423 5.51 11.41 -2.78
N LEU A 424 6.03 10.19 -2.66
CA LEU A 424 7.38 9.82 -3.08
C LEU A 424 7.41 9.27 -4.49
N LYS A 425 8.55 9.41 -5.15
CA LYS A 425 8.88 8.62 -6.34
C LYS A 425 10.10 7.74 -6.06
N THR A 426 9.91 6.42 -5.95
CA THR A 426 11.01 5.47 -5.85
C THR A 426 11.25 4.82 -7.21
N TRP A 427 12.44 5.00 -7.78
CA TRP A 427 12.65 4.71 -9.20
C TRP A 427 13.96 3.98 -9.49
N ASP A 428 13.92 2.97 -10.37
CA ASP A 428 15.11 2.26 -10.89
C ASP A 428 16.07 1.75 -9.79
N ASN A 429 15.51 1.19 -8.71
CA ASN A 429 16.30 0.62 -7.61
C ASN A 429 16.67 -0.83 -7.89
N GLY A 430 17.76 -1.31 -7.29
CA GLY A 430 18.26 -2.65 -7.59
C GLY A 430 17.32 -3.80 -7.22
N GLU A 431 16.56 -3.69 -6.12
CA GLU A 431 15.52 -4.67 -5.72
C GLU A 431 14.15 -4.03 -5.67
N GLY A 432 13.95 -2.91 -4.94
CA GLY A 432 12.64 -2.28 -4.88
C GLY A 432 12.59 -0.89 -4.24
N GLY A 433 11.39 -0.33 -4.10
CA GLY A 433 11.19 0.98 -3.49
C GLY A 433 11.28 0.91 -1.96
N PHE A 434 10.50 0.00 -1.37
CA PHE A 434 10.33 -0.08 0.08
C PHE A 434 10.51 -1.50 0.59
N LYS A 435 11.12 -1.60 1.76
CA LYS A 435 11.32 -2.85 2.48
C LYS A 435 10.97 -2.67 3.96
N SER A 436 10.18 -3.56 4.54
CA SER A 436 10.20 -3.79 5.98
C SER A 436 10.96 -5.08 6.31
N THR A 437 11.59 -5.14 7.48
CA THR A 437 12.33 -6.33 7.91
C THR A 437 11.81 -6.87 9.23
N SER A 438 11.83 -8.19 9.40
CA SER A 438 11.82 -8.81 10.72
C SER A 438 13.23 -8.73 11.33
N GLY A 439 13.31 -8.57 12.65
CA GLY A 439 14.60 -8.57 13.35
C GLY A 439 15.36 -9.91 13.26
N GLY A 440 14.77 -10.96 12.69
CA GLY A 440 15.41 -12.26 12.48
C GLY A 440 15.50 -13.13 13.74
N SER A 441 14.87 -12.71 14.84
CA SER A 441 14.73 -13.45 16.10
C SER A 441 13.33 -13.23 16.66
N PRO A 442 12.67 -14.25 17.24
CA PRO A 442 11.32 -14.13 17.84
C PRO A 442 11.23 -13.13 19.00
N ASP A 443 12.36 -12.61 19.49
CA ASP A 443 12.44 -11.60 20.56
C ASP A 443 12.64 -10.15 20.07
N LEU A 444 12.80 -9.92 18.76
CA LEU A 444 13.01 -8.59 18.21
C LEU A 444 11.69 -7.96 17.75
N PRO A 445 11.51 -6.64 17.94
CA PRO A 445 10.31 -5.93 17.53
C PRO A 445 10.10 -5.99 16.00
N TYR A 446 8.89 -5.72 15.53
CA TYR A 446 8.56 -5.69 14.10
C TYR A 446 8.54 -4.24 13.59
N ALA A 447 8.24 -4.08 12.30
CA ALA A 447 7.92 -2.77 11.74
C ALA A 447 6.44 -2.79 11.36
N ASP A 448 5.60 -2.19 12.18
CA ASP A 448 4.15 -2.28 12.11
C ASP A 448 3.47 -0.93 11.85
N TYR A 449 2.23 -1.01 11.39
CA TYR A 449 1.33 0.13 11.17
C TYR A 449 1.90 1.22 10.22
N GLY A 450 2.77 0.83 9.30
CA GLY A 450 3.32 1.74 8.30
C GLY A 450 2.30 2.10 7.21
N VAL A 451 2.44 3.30 6.65
CA VAL A 451 1.61 3.82 5.56
C VAL A 451 2.49 4.20 4.39
N ILE A 452 2.18 3.69 3.20
CA ILE A 452 2.79 4.14 1.94
C ILE A 452 1.66 4.63 1.05
N GLU A 453 1.64 5.93 0.75
CA GLU A 453 0.55 6.54 0.00
C GLU A 453 0.97 7.59 -1.03
N ASN A 454 0.07 7.79 -2.01
CA ASN A 454 0.16 8.82 -3.05
C ASN A 454 1.50 8.80 -3.83
N SER A 455 2.18 7.65 -3.86
CA SER A 455 3.55 7.51 -4.34
C SER A 455 3.63 6.81 -5.70
N VAL A 456 4.70 7.07 -6.44
CA VAL A 456 5.02 6.43 -7.72
C VAL A 456 6.20 5.48 -7.52
N ILE A 457 6.00 4.20 -7.80
CA ILE A 457 6.95 3.13 -7.47
C ILE A 457 7.22 2.32 -8.72
N GLY A 458 8.48 2.17 -9.11
CA GLY A 458 8.76 1.29 -10.25
C GLY A 458 10.04 1.57 -10.99
N TYR A 459 9.98 1.28 -12.28
CA TYR A 459 11.13 1.20 -13.16
C TYR A 459 10.85 1.92 -14.49
N THR A 460 11.90 2.47 -15.08
CA THR A 460 11.85 3.03 -16.43
C THR A 460 11.47 1.97 -17.47
N THR A 461 11.93 0.72 -17.29
CA THR A 461 11.62 -0.38 -18.23
C THR A 461 11.35 -1.69 -17.51
N SER A 462 12.26 -2.13 -16.65
CA SER A 462 12.15 -3.34 -15.84
C SER A 462 13.23 -3.32 -14.76
N GLY A 463 13.08 -4.12 -13.71
CA GLY A 463 14.16 -4.38 -12.77
C GLY A 463 15.31 -5.12 -13.46
N GLN A 464 16.53 -4.85 -12.98
CA GLN A 464 17.77 -5.29 -13.63
C GLN A 464 18.52 -6.38 -12.84
N ARG A 465 18.11 -6.65 -11.58
CA ARG A 465 18.71 -7.70 -10.73
C ARG A 465 17.78 -8.92 -10.64
N GLY A 466 18.25 -9.96 -9.94
CA GLY A 466 17.52 -11.22 -9.81
C GLY A 466 16.27 -11.16 -8.92
N VAL A 467 16.20 -10.16 -8.03
CA VAL A 467 15.04 -9.87 -7.19
C VAL A 467 14.50 -8.51 -7.65
N VAL A 468 13.21 -8.44 -7.96
CA VAL A 468 12.55 -7.23 -8.48
C VAL A 468 11.19 -7.06 -7.82
N GLU A 469 11.02 -5.93 -7.15
CA GLU A 469 9.96 -5.70 -6.18
C GLU A 469 9.56 -4.21 -6.19
N GLY A 470 8.31 -3.87 -5.84
CA GLY A 470 7.97 -2.47 -5.54
C GLY A 470 8.00 -2.21 -4.04
N ILE A 471 7.21 -2.99 -3.30
CA ILE A 471 7.15 -3.00 -1.83
C ILE A 471 7.24 -4.46 -1.34
N ASP A 472 8.18 -4.71 -0.43
CA ASP A 472 8.35 -5.99 0.29
C ASP A 472 8.12 -5.76 1.78
N LEU A 473 7.02 -6.30 2.31
CA LEU A 473 6.76 -6.31 3.75
C LEU A 473 7.06 -7.68 4.36
N VAL A 474 7.85 -7.73 5.43
CA VAL A 474 8.21 -8.98 6.12
C VAL A 474 7.82 -8.89 7.58
N ALA A 475 7.01 -9.87 8.02
CA ALA A 475 6.50 -9.93 9.38
C ALA A 475 5.97 -8.56 9.84
N SER A 476 5.17 -7.91 9.00
CA SER A 476 4.57 -6.61 9.28
C SER A 476 3.08 -6.74 9.59
N LYS A 477 2.56 -5.92 10.49
CA LYS A 477 1.15 -5.90 10.90
C LYS A 477 0.52 -4.54 10.58
N GLY A 478 -0.71 -4.55 10.07
CA GLY A 478 -1.55 -3.35 9.98
C GLY A 478 -1.06 -2.27 9.01
N TRP A 479 -0.23 -2.62 8.03
CA TRP A 479 0.26 -1.68 7.03
C TRP A 479 -0.85 -1.25 6.05
N VAL A 480 -0.81 0.00 5.62
CA VAL A 480 -1.74 0.57 4.64
C VAL A 480 -0.98 1.05 3.41
N ILE A 481 -1.29 0.45 2.26
CA ILE A 481 -0.73 0.78 0.96
C ILE A 481 -1.85 1.37 0.11
N ARG A 482 -1.86 2.70 -0.09
CA ARG A 482 -3.00 3.34 -0.75
C ARG A 482 -2.70 4.45 -1.75
N GLY A 483 -3.48 4.55 -2.82
CA GLY A 483 -3.36 5.66 -3.77
C GLY A 483 -2.02 5.69 -4.52
N ASN A 484 -1.27 4.58 -4.56
CA ASN A 484 0.03 4.52 -5.22
C ASN A 484 -0.11 4.09 -6.68
N THR A 485 0.84 4.51 -7.50
CA THR A 485 1.00 4.02 -8.88
C THR A 485 2.26 3.16 -8.99
N PHE A 486 2.10 1.88 -9.30
CA PHE A 486 3.19 0.95 -9.57
C PHE A 486 3.41 0.80 -11.07
N GLN A 487 4.66 0.84 -11.52
CA GLN A 487 4.98 0.79 -12.95
C GLN A 487 6.14 -0.15 -13.23
N ASN A 488 5.95 -1.08 -14.19
CA ASN A 488 7.00 -1.91 -14.75
C ASN A 488 7.75 -2.79 -13.73
N ALA A 489 7.07 -3.24 -12.68
CA ALA A 489 7.62 -4.16 -11.69
C ALA A 489 7.73 -5.59 -12.25
N LYS A 490 8.76 -5.79 -13.08
CA LYS A 490 9.05 -7.01 -13.85
C LYS A 490 10.54 -7.24 -13.91
N GLY A 491 10.97 -8.50 -13.84
CA GLY A 491 12.36 -8.87 -14.08
C GLY A 491 12.77 -8.71 -15.55
N LEU A 492 14.08 -8.78 -15.81
CA LEU A 492 14.60 -8.87 -17.17
C LEU A 492 13.91 -10.00 -17.96
N ASN A 493 13.57 -9.72 -19.22
CA ASN A 493 12.84 -10.65 -20.10
C ASN A 493 11.52 -11.15 -19.49
N ASP A 494 10.79 -10.26 -18.79
CA ASP A 494 9.51 -10.59 -18.15
C ASP A 494 9.64 -11.63 -17.03
N GLY A 495 10.78 -11.59 -16.33
CA GLY A 495 11.09 -12.47 -15.20
C GLY A 495 10.25 -12.17 -13.95
N VAL A 496 10.29 -13.12 -13.00
CA VAL A 496 9.50 -13.08 -11.75
C VAL A 496 9.75 -11.80 -10.96
N ALA A 497 8.67 -11.12 -10.61
CA ALA A 497 8.68 -9.91 -9.80
C ALA A 497 7.34 -9.71 -9.10
N TYR A 498 7.31 -8.87 -8.07
CA TYR A 498 6.10 -8.54 -7.34
C TYR A 498 6.01 -7.02 -7.13
N ALA A 499 4.99 -6.36 -7.67
CA ALA A 499 4.85 -4.92 -7.47
C ALA A 499 4.57 -4.59 -5.99
N PHE A 500 3.69 -5.35 -5.35
CA PHE A 500 3.51 -5.35 -3.92
C PHE A 500 3.45 -6.79 -3.40
N PHE A 501 4.13 -7.06 -2.27
CA PHE A 501 3.84 -8.25 -1.50
C PHE A 501 4.15 -8.12 0.00
N ALA A 502 3.40 -8.88 0.81
CA ALA A 502 3.61 -9.01 2.25
C ALA A 502 3.76 -10.48 2.64
N LYS A 503 4.81 -10.85 3.39
CA LYS A 503 5.21 -12.24 3.68
C LYS A 503 5.68 -12.42 5.14
N GLY A 504 6.07 -13.64 5.52
CA GLY A 504 6.66 -13.92 6.83
C GLY A 504 5.69 -13.80 8.00
N ASN A 505 4.47 -14.30 7.81
CA ASN A 505 3.37 -14.18 8.75
C ASN A 505 3.04 -12.70 9.05
N SER A 506 3.02 -11.90 7.98
CA SER A 506 2.48 -10.54 8.01
C SER A 506 0.97 -10.58 8.25
N MET A 507 0.40 -9.47 8.71
CA MET A 507 -0.99 -9.45 9.17
C MET A 507 -1.72 -8.17 8.78
N ASP A 508 -3.03 -8.29 8.54
CA ASP A 508 -3.98 -7.18 8.48
C ASP A 508 -3.54 -6.03 7.56
N THR A 509 -2.85 -6.38 6.48
CA THR A 509 -2.40 -5.40 5.49
C THR A 509 -3.58 -4.93 4.64
N ILE A 510 -3.71 -3.62 4.46
CA ILE A 510 -4.72 -2.99 3.62
C ILE A 510 -4.02 -2.50 2.35
N VAL A 511 -4.49 -2.95 1.19
CA VAL A 511 -4.02 -2.51 -0.13
C VAL A 511 -5.22 -1.92 -0.85
N GLU A 512 -5.26 -0.60 -1.01
CA GLU A 512 -6.45 0.06 -1.56
C GLU A 512 -6.20 1.20 -2.53
N ASN A 513 -7.10 1.38 -3.51
CA ASN A 513 -7.06 2.53 -4.43
C ASN A 513 -5.71 2.68 -5.16
N ASN A 514 -4.94 1.61 -5.35
CA ASN A 514 -3.67 1.64 -6.07
C ASN A 514 -3.87 1.31 -7.55
N VAL A 515 -2.96 1.80 -8.38
CA VAL A 515 -2.91 1.49 -9.82
C VAL A 515 -1.62 0.71 -10.12
N PHE A 516 -1.74 -0.51 -10.64
CA PHE A 516 -0.62 -1.38 -11.01
C PHE A 516 -0.54 -1.52 -12.52
N LEU A 517 0.56 -1.04 -13.11
CA LEU A 517 0.76 -1.01 -14.55
C LEU A 517 1.93 -1.90 -14.95
N ASN A 518 1.69 -2.80 -15.90
CA ASN A 518 2.72 -3.63 -16.51
C ASN A 518 3.60 -4.35 -15.46
N SER A 519 2.99 -5.08 -14.55
CA SER A 519 3.70 -5.83 -13.48
C SER A 519 3.83 -7.32 -13.82
N PHE A 520 4.73 -8.07 -13.18
CA PHE A 520 4.73 -9.52 -13.31
C PHE A 520 3.56 -10.10 -12.51
N ILE A 521 3.64 -10.02 -11.17
CA ILE A 521 2.51 -10.12 -10.24
C ILE A 521 2.26 -8.73 -9.65
N ALA A 522 1.00 -8.30 -9.61
CA ALA A 522 0.67 -6.95 -9.10
C ALA A 522 0.60 -6.93 -7.56
N MET A 523 -0.20 -7.81 -6.97
CA MET A 523 -0.38 -7.85 -5.51
C MET A 523 -0.26 -9.27 -4.98
N SER A 524 0.37 -9.42 -3.82
CA SER A 524 0.55 -10.73 -3.21
C SER A 524 0.47 -10.71 -1.69
N PHE A 525 -0.30 -11.62 -1.12
CA PHE A 525 -0.12 -12.02 0.27
C PHE A 525 0.58 -13.37 0.30
N GLY A 526 1.81 -13.35 0.81
CA GLY A 526 2.80 -14.40 0.70
C GLY A 526 3.51 -14.41 -0.65
N GLY A 527 4.67 -15.08 -0.69
CA GLY A 527 5.47 -15.30 -1.91
C GLY A 527 6.18 -16.66 -1.89
N GLY A 528 6.26 -17.29 -0.73
CA GLY A 528 7.11 -18.45 -0.48
C GLY A 528 8.59 -18.04 -0.31
N GLY A 529 9.40 -18.96 0.20
CA GLY A 529 10.84 -18.74 0.35
C GLY A 529 11.24 -17.85 1.52
N THR A 530 10.30 -17.44 2.38
CA THR A 530 10.65 -16.76 3.63
C THR A 530 11.46 -17.71 4.51
N GLY A 531 12.60 -17.24 5.02
CA GLY A 531 13.40 -18.01 5.97
C GLY A 531 12.66 -18.21 7.29
N PRO A 532 12.71 -19.38 7.96
CA PRO A 532 11.97 -19.64 9.20
C PRO A 532 12.19 -18.60 10.32
N THR A 533 13.40 -18.02 10.38
CA THR A 533 13.77 -16.99 11.36
C THR A 533 13.17 -15.61 11.06
N LEU A 534 12.66 -15.42 9.85
CA LEU A 534 12.07 -14.15 9.42
C LEU A 534 10.55 -14.11 9.64
N PHE A 535 9.93 -15.23 10.00
CA PHE A 535 8.50 -15.28 10.32
C PHE A 535 8.22 -14.64 11.67
N ARG A 536 7.12 -13.88 11.71
CA ARG A 536 6.56 -13.37 12.97
C ARG A 536 6.38 -14.52 13.97
N ASN A 537 6.98 -14.34 15.15
CA ASN A 537 6.95 -15.25 16.30
C ASN A 537 7.48 -16.67 16.00
N GLY A 538 8.22 -16.84 14.91
CA GLY A 538 8.65 -18.16 14.42
C GLY A 538 7.51 -19.04 13.90
N ASP A 539 6.29 -18.51 13.76
CA ASP A 539 5.15 -19.24 13.22
C ASP A 539 5.21 -19.24 11.69
N THR A 540 5.58 -20.39 11.13
CA THR A 540 5.74 -20.60 9.69
C THR A 540 4.48 -21.19 9.04
N THR A 541 3.35 -21.24 9.74
CA THR A 541 2.12 -21.87 9.24
C THR A 541 1.53 -21.06 8.09
N TYR A 542 1.50 -19.74 8.24
CA TYR A 542 0.98 -18.81 7.23
C TYR A 542 2.06 -17.81 6.82
N GLU A 543 2.07 -17.44 5.54
CA GLU A 543 2.89 -16.32 5.06
C GLU A 543 2.18 -14.98 5.33
N HIS A 544 0.85 -14.99 5.42
CA HIS A 544 0.05 -13.82 5.74
C HIS A 544 -1.30 -14.20 6.40
N ARG A 545 -1.80 -13.36 7.32
CA ARG A 545 -3.09 -13.53 8.01
C ARG A 545 -3.95 -12.27 7.87
N GLY A 546 -5.23 -12.44 7.58
CA GLY A 546 -6.20 -11.35 7.44
C GLY A 546 -5.88 -10.44 6.25
N GLY A 547 -6.22 -9.16 6.41
CA GLY A 547 -5.98 -8.12 5.40
C GLY A 547 -6.99 -8.09 4.25
N ILE A 548 -6.94 -6.99 3.49
CA ILE A 548 -7.87 -6.71 2.40
C ILE A 548 -7.16 -6.03 1.22
N MET A 549 -7.45 -6.49 0.02
CA MET A 549 -7.12 -5.82 -1.24
C MET A 549 -8.41 -5.30 -1.87
N ARG A 550 -8.61 -3.98 -1.92
CA ARG A 550 -9.85 -3.37 -2.43
C ARG A 550 -9.66 -2.19 -3.36
N ASN A 551 -10.57 -1.98 -4.30
CA ASN A 551 -10.58 -0.81 -5.20
C ASN A 551 -9.26 -0.58 -5.96
N ASN A 552 -8.43 -1.62 -6.12
CA ASN A 552 -7.20 -1.49 -6.88
C ASN A 552 -7.50 -1.70 -8.36
N VAL A 553 -6.75 -0.99 -9.20
CA VAL A 553 -6.72 -1.21 -10.64
C VAL A 553 -5.43 -1.92 -11.00
N VAL A 554 -5.53 -3.05 -11.68
CA VAL A 554 -4.41 -3.77 -12.30
C VAL A 554 -4.64 -3.77 -13.80
N TYR A 555 -3.70 -3.20 -14.55
CA TYR A 555 -3.76 -3.18 -16.00
C TYR A 555 -2.44 -3.63 -16.61
N GLY A 556 -2.45 -4.83 -17.19
CA GLY A 556 -1.26 -5.45 -17.77
C GLY A 556 -0.45 -6.20 -16.72
N THR A 557 -0.63 -7.53 -16.66
CA THR A 557 0.28 -8.41 -15.91
C THR A 557 0.76 -9.58 -16.75
N SER A 558 1.95 -10.09 -16.40
CA SER A 558 2.52 -11.27 -17.06
C SER A 558 2.22 -12.58 -16.35
N ASP A 559 1.84 -12.50 -15.07
CA ASP A 559 1.31 -13.61 -14.28
C ASP A 559 -0.01 -13.14 -13.60
N ALA A 560 -0.43 -13.80 -12.52
CA ALA A 560 -1.63 -13.46 -11.78
C ALA A 560 -1.63 -11.99 -11.30
N ALA A 561 -2.80 -11.35 -11.35
CA ALA A 561 -2.93 -10.00 -10.78
C ALA A 561 -2.86 -10.04 -9.25
N VAL A 562 -3.53 -11.02 -8.63
CA VAL A 562 -3.48 -11.27 -7.19
C VAL A 562 -3.03 -12.69 -6.91
N TYR A 563 -2.00 -12.84 -6.07
CA TYR A 563 -1.43 -14.12 -5.69
C TYR A 563 -1.50 -14.34 -4.18
N MET A 564 -2.18 -15.40 -3.74
CA MET A 564 -2.33 -15.76 -2.33
C MET A 564 -1.58 -17.07 -2.07
N ASN A 565 -0.47 -16.99 -1.34
CA ASN A 565 0.40 -18.12 -1.02
C ASN A 565 0.46 -18.33 0.49
N LYS A 566 -0.13 -19.43 0.98
CA LYS A 566 -0.33 -19.68 2.40
C LYS A 566 -0.91 -18.48 3.15
N ALA A 567 -1.88 -17.80 2.55
CA ALA A 567 -2.53 -16.61 3.09
C ALA A 567 -3.90 -16.96 3.65
N ASN A 568 -4.14 -16.72 4.94
CA ASN A 568 -5.36 -17.13 5.63
C ASN A 568 -6.22 -15.93 6.00
N GLY A 569 -7.53 -16.02 5.77
CA GLY A 569 -8.49 -14.96 6.12
C GLY A 569 -8.44 -13.71 5.24
N PHE A 570 -7.84 -13.78 4.04
CA PHE A 570 -7.74 -12.63 3.14
C PHE A 570 -9.10 -12.22 2.55
N LYS A 571 -9.22 -10.93 2.19
CA LYS A 571 -10.34 -10.39 1.41
C LYS A 571 -9.83 -9.75 0.11
N VAL A 572 -10.44 -10.09 -1.03
CA VAL A 572 -10.15 -9.46 -2.34
C VAL A 572 -11.43 -8.93 -2.94
N TYR A 573 -11.70 -7.64 -2.76
CA TYR A 573 -13.01 -7.04 -3.04
C TYR A 573 -12.94 -5.88 -4.03
N ASN A 574 -13.88 -5.80 -4.98
CA ASN A 574 -14.04 -4.60 -5.80
C ASN A 574 -12.74 -4.14 -6.49
N ASN A 575 -11.92 -5.06 -7.02
CA ASN A 575 -10.75 -4.67 -7.82
C ASN A 575 -11.05 -4.81 -9.31
N THR A 576 -10.42 -3.99 -10.14
CA THR A 576 -10.46 -4.09 -11.61
C THR A 576 -9.13 -4.64 -12.11
N MET A 577 -9.11 -5.84 -12.70
CA MET A 577 -7.89 -6.55 -13.11
C MET A 577 -7.99 -7.02 -14.56
N LEU A 578 -7.44 -6.25 -15.49
CA LEU A 578 -7.58 -6.50 -16.93
C LEU A 578 -6.23 -6.54 -17.64
N ASN A 579 -6.24 -7.09 -18.86
CA ASN A 579 -5.07 -7.29 -19.70
C ASN A 579 -4.04 -8.22 -19.04
N ILE A 580 -4.51 -9.28 -18.39
CA ILE A 580 -3.67 -10.33 -17.80
C ILE A 580 -3.21 -11.27 -18.93
N ALA A 581 -1.91 -11.57 -18.99
CA ALA A 581 -1.29 -12.22 -20.13
C ALA A 581 -2.10 -13.43 -20.68
N PRO A 582 -2.49 -13.40 -21.97
CA PRO A 582 -3.45 -14.35 -22.51
C PRO A 582 -2.87 -15.76 -22.69
N THR A 583 -1.55 -15.85 -22.88
CA THR A 583 -0.83 -17.09 -23.23
C THR A 583 -0.39 -17.93 -22.03
N VAL A 584 -0.51 -17.40 -20.81
CA VAL A 584 -0.14 -18.10 -19.58
C VAL A 584 -1.38 -18.62 -18.84
N ASN A 585 -1.27 -19.82 -18.30
CA ASN A 585 -2.35 -20.47 -17.55
C ASN A 585 -2.41 -19.95 -16.10
N VAL A 586 -2.76 -18.66 -15.94
CA VAL A 586 -2.86 -17.97 -14.65
C VAL A 586 -4.28 -17.46 -14.39
N GLY A 587 -4.61 -17.16 -13.14
CA GLY A 587 -5.90 -16.58 -12.74
C GLY A 587 -5.84 -15.06 -12.60
N GLY A 588 -7.01 -14.42 -12.50
CA GLY A 588 -7.10 -13.03 -12.03
C GLY A 588 -6.70 -12.96 -10.56
N VAL A 589 -7.28 -13.86 -9.77
CA VAL A 589 -6.90 -14.13 -8.38
C VAL A 589 -6.53 -15.61 -8.26
N GLU A 590 -5.36 -15.92 -7.70
CA GLU A 590 -4.96 -17.29 -7.37
C GLU A 590 -4.91 -17.51 -5.85
N SER A 591 -5.64 -18.51 -5.35
CA SER A 591 -5.47 -19.04 -3.98
C SER A 591 -4.72 -20.35 -4.02
N ARG A 592 -3.55 -20.39 -3.36
CA ARG A 592 -2.59 -21.49 -3.50
C ARG A 592 -2.14 -22.07 -2.18
N TYR A 593 -1.99 -23.39 -2.18
CA TYR A 593 -1.58 -24.21 -1.02
C TYR A 593 -2.68 -24.34 0.03
N ALA A 594 -2.70 -25.46 0.75
CA ALA A 594 -3.79 -25.87 1.64
C ALA A 594 -4.06 -24.87 2.79
N GLU A 595 -3.05 -24.10 3.17
CA GLU A 595 -3.13 -23.08 4.21
C GLU A 595 -3.86 -21.82 3.74
N SER A 596 -4.00 -21.61 2.42
CA SER A 596 -4.69 -20.45 1.88
C SER A 596 -6.21 -20.57 1.94
N SER A 597 -6.86 -19.57 2.53
CA SER A 597 -8.31 -19.42 2.54
C SER A 597 -8.72 -17.96 2.69
N GLY A 598 -9.85 -17.57 2.10
CA GLY A 598 -10.34 -16.19 2.13
C GLY A 598 -11.64 -16.00 1.36
N ASP A 599 -12.01 -14.75 1.10
CA ASP A 599 -13.22 -14.38 0.36
C ASP A 599 -12.92 -13.42 -0.79
N ILE A 600 -13.52 -13.67 -1.95
CA ILE A 600 -13.27 -12.95 -3.21
C ILE A 600 -14.60 -12.49 -3.78
N ARG A 601 -14.85 -11.17 -3.82
CA ARG A 601 -16.16 -10.59 -4.21
C ARG A 601 -16.04 -9.40 -5.14
N ASN A 602 -17.04 -9.21 -6.00
CA ASN A 602 -17.21 -7.97 -6.77
C ASN A 602 -16.01 -7.54 -7.63
N ASN A 603 -15.12 -8.46 -8.01
CA ASN A 603 -13.97 -8.10 -8.84
C ASN A 603 -14.34 -8.15 -10.33
N LEU A 604 -13.86 -7.16 -11.09
CA LEU A 604 -13.95 -7.11 -12.54
C LEU A 604 -12.66 -7.64 -13.15
N MET A 605 -12.69 -8.81 -13.77
CA MET A 605 -11.50 -9.51 -14.26
C MET A 605 -11.69 -10.06 -15.67
N ASP A 606 -10.59 -10.20 -16.41
CA ASP A 606 -10.54 -10.90 -17.70
C ASP A 606 -10.06 -12.36 -17.57
N LYS A 607 -9.79 -12.81 -16.35
CA LYS A 607 -9.38 -14.18 -15.99
C LYS A 607 -10.14 -14.70 -14.78
N ASP A 608 -10.23 -16.03 -14.69
CA ASP A 608 -10.91 -16.73 -13.60
C ASP A 608 -10.23 -16.58 -12.23
N VAL A 609 -11.01 -16.78 -11.18
CA VAL A 609 -10.47 -17.15 -9.86
C VAL A 609 -9.94 -18.59 -9.95
N LYS A 610 -8.67 -18.79 -9.63
CA LYS A 610 -8.04 -20.12 -9.66
C LYS A 610 -7.66 -20.60 -8.26
N LEU A 611 -8.26 -21.71 -7.86
CA LEU A 611 -7.89 -22.45 -6.66
C LEU A 611 -6.87 -23.53 -7.04
N ARG A 612 -5.68 -23.52 -6.44
CA ARG A 612 -4.59 -24.42 -6.80
C ARG A 612 -3.92 -25.00 -5.56
N ASN A 613 -3.31 -26.17 -5.72
CA ASN A 613 -2.47 -26.79 -4.69
C ASN A 613 -3.18 -26.99 -3.33
N GLY A 614 -4.51 -27.13 -3.31
CA GLY A 614 -5.30 -27.26 -2.09
C GLY A 614 -5.79 -25.93 -1.49
N GLY A 615 -5.42 -24.78 -2.08
CA GLY A 615 -5.94 -23.48 -1.65
C GLY A 615 -7.44 -23.36 -1.87
N THR A 616 -8.09 -22.61 -0.99
CA THR A 616 -9.54 -22.42 -0.98
C THR A 616 -9.89 -20.94 -0.97
N ALA A 617 -11.11 -20.60 -1.37
CA ALA A 617 -11.73 -19.30 -1.14
C ALA A 617 -13.24 -19.41 -1.38
N THR A 618 -14.03 -18.62 -0.65
CA THR A 618 -15.40 -18.32 -1.06
C THR A 618 -15.35 -17.27 -2.17
N SER A 619 -16.18 -17.42 -3.20
CA SER A 619 -16.17 -16.52 -4.37
C SER A 619 -17.60 -16.22 -4.81
N GLY A 620 -17.91 -14.96 -5.09
CA GLY A 620 -19.24 -14.54 -5.53
C GLY A 620 -19.23 -13.15 -6.18
N ASN A 621 -20.19 -12.88 -7.07
CA ASN A 621 -20.34 -11.58 -7.76
C ASN A 621 -19.06 -11.07 -8.48
N ASN A 622 -18.19 -11.98 -8.91
CA ASN A 622 -17.03 -11.63 -9.74
C ASN A 622 -17.39 -11.78 -11.22
N ILE A 623 -16.87 -10.89 -12.06
CA ILE A 623 -16.86 -11.04 -13.51
C ILE A 623 -15.45 -11.48 -13.93
N VAL A 624 -15.34 -12.54 -14.74
CA VAL A 624 -14.06 -13.21 -15.07
C VAL A 624 -13.72 -13.21 -16.56
N ASN A 625 -14.54 -12.53 -17.37
CA ASN A 625 -14.43 -12.43 -18.82
C ASN A 625 -14.66 -10.98 -19.31
N ALA A 626 -14.33 -10.00 -18.47
CA ALA A 626 -14.47 -8.59 -18.79
C ALA A 626 -13.54 -8.18 -19.94
N SER A 627 -13.97 -7.17 -20.70
CA SER A 627 -13.17 -6.58 -21.79
C SER A 627 -12.55 -5.26 -21.35
N SER A 628 -11.34 -4.94 -21.82
CA SER A 628 -10.74 -3.62 -21.64
C SER A 628 -11.58 -2.48 -22.23
N SER A 629 -12.45 -2.77 -23.21
CA SER A 629 -13.43 -1.82 -23.75
C SER A 629 -14.52 -1.38 -22.77
N TRP A 630 -14.64 -2.07 -21.63
CA TRP A 630 -15.53 -1.69 -20.54
C TRP A 630 -14.96 -0.57 -19.68
N LEU A 631 -13.70 -0.18 -19.90
CA LEU A 631 -13.10 1.00 -19.31
C LEU A 631 -13.07 2.13 -20.34
N ILE A 632 -13.08 3.39 -19.90
CA ILE A 632 -13.18 4.56 -20.79
C ILE A 632 -11.95 4.69 -21.71
N ASN A 633 -10.74 4.71 -21.14
CA ASN A 633 -9.49 4.77 -21.91
C ASN A 633 -8.32 4.22 -21.07
N PRO A 634 -8.25 2.89 -20.87
CA PRO A 634 -7.27 2.31 -19.97
C PRO A 634 -5.83 2.44 -20.50
N ALA A 635 -5.64 2.54 -21.83
CA ALA A 635 -4.34 2.82 -22.43
C ALA A 635 -3.85 4.26 -22.13
N GLY A 636 -4.78 5.20 -21.95
CA GLY A 636 -4.50 6.57 -21.52
C GLY A 636 -4.58 6.80 -20.01
N GLY A 637 -4.69 5.73 -19.21
CA GLY A 637 -4.75 5.82 -17.74
C GLY A 637 -6.12 6.11 -17.15
N ASN A 638 -7.19 6.12 -17.95
CA ASN A 638 -8.56 6.27 -17.45
C ASN A 638 -9.21 4.89 -17.29
N TYR A 639 -9.28 4.44 -16.04
CA TYR A 639 -9.77 3.12 -15.64
C TYR A 639 -11.19 3.13 -15.07
N HIS A 640 -11.91 4.25 -15.20
CA HIS A 640 -13.34 4.28 -14.87
C HIS A 640 -14.13 3.37 -15.82
N LEU A 641 -15.20 2.78 -15.30
CA LEU A 641 -16.16 2.00 -16.06
C LEU A 641 -16.79 2.89 -17.13
N ASN A 642 -16.94 2.33 -18.33
CA ASN A 642 -17.63 2.97 -19.43
C ASN A 642 -19.12 2.56 -19.38
N PRO A 643 -20.05 3.48 -19.06
CA PRO A 643 -21.46 3.14 -18.88
C PRO A 643 -22.13 2.56 -20.13
N SER A 644 -21.58 2.82 -21.31
CA SER A 644 -22.13 2.33 -22.57
C SER A 644 -21.75 0.89 -22.90
N THR A 645 -20.67 0.36 -22.31
CA THR A 645 -20.13 -0.97 -22.62
C THR A 645 -20.07 -1.90 -21.41
N ALA A 646 -20.07 -1.36 -20.19
CA ALA A 646 -19.93 -2.12 -18.95
C ALA A 646 -21.26 -2.42 -18.23
N GLN A 647 -22.39 -2.50 -18.93
CA GLN A 647 -23.71 -2.65 -18.29
C GLN A 647 -23.83 -3.88 -17.38
N LEU A 648 -23.03 -4.92 -17.61
CA LEU A 648 -23.03 -6.13 -16.77
C LEU A 648 -22.30 -5.94 -15.43
N ALA A 649 -21.44 -4.94 -15.32
CA ALA A 649 -20.72 -4.61 -14.09
C ALA A 649 -21.50 -3.63 -13.21
N ILE A 650 -22.32 -2.78 -13.82
CA ILE A 650 -23.09 -1.73 -13.14
C ILE A 650 -24.25 -2.36 -12.36
N ASP A 651 -24.42 -1.96 -11.10
CA ASP A 651 -25.47 -2.41 -10.18
C ASP A 651 -25.55 -3.95 -10.02
N ALA A 652 -24.41 -4.65 -10.13
CA ALA A 652 -24.35 -6.12 -10.14
C ALA A 652 -23.61 -6.74 -8.93
N GLY A 653 -22.96 -5.91 -8.12
CA GLY A 653 -22.15 -6.29 -6.97
C GLY A 653 -22.96 -6.54 -5.69
N ALA A 654 -22.40 -7.36 -4.80
CA ALA A 654 -22.91 -7.56 -3.44
C ALA A 654 -22.60 -6.35 -2.55
N SER A 655 -23.49 -6.05 -1.59
CA SER A 655 -23.27 -4.96 -0.62
C SER A 655 -22.20 -5.33 0.41
N LEU A 656 -21.19 -4.47 0.58
CA LEU A 656 -20.04 -4.66 1.48
C LEU A 656 -19.70 -3.37 2.28
N PRO A 657 -20.65 -2.75 3.00
CA PRO A 657 -20.47 -1.40 3.56
C PRO A 657 -19.38 -1.28 4.63
N ALA A 658 -19.08 -2.36 5.35
CA ALA A 658 -17.99 -2.38 6.34
C ALA A 658 -16.59 -2.47 5.68
N ASP A 659 -16.51 -3.15 4.53
CA ASP A 659 -15.23 -3.50 3.90
C ASP A 659 -14.92 -2.66 2.66
N VAL A 660 -15.90 -2.05 2.00
CA VAL A 660 -15.73 -1.21 0.80
C VAL A 660 -16.79 -0.09 0.82
N PRO A 661 -16.64 0.94 1.67
CA PRO A 661 -17.63 2.03 1.78
C PRO A 661 -17.56 3.03 0.62
N THR A 662 -16.40 3.17 -0.01
CA THR A 662 -16.15 4.03 -1.17
C THR A 662 -15.46 3.25 -2.27
N ASP A 663 -15.43 3.80 -3.48
CA ASP A 663 -14.69 3.27 -4.62
C ASP A 663 -13.26 3.87 -4.72
N MET A 664 -12.63 3.73 -5.90
CA MET A 664 -11.25 4.18 -6.15
C MET A 664 -11.05 5.71 -6.17
N ASP A 665 -12.10 6.51 -6.38
CA ASP A 665 -12.01 7.98 -6.37
C ASP A 665 -12.65 8.62 -5.12
N GLY A 666 -13.20 7.78 -4.23
CA GLY A 666 -13.80 8.18 -2.97
C GLY A 666 -15.32 8.37 -3.04
N GLN A 667 -15.95 8.04 -4.17
CA GLN A 667 -17.40 8.00 -4.31
C GLN A 667 -18.00 6.93 -3.38
N GLN A 668 -19.09 7.28 -2.70
CA GLN A 668 -19.80 6.37 -1.78
C GLN A 668 -20.47 5.23 -2.53
N ARG A 669 -20.48 4.02 -1.96
CA ARG A 669 -21.17 2.86 -2.54
C ARG A 669 -22.43 2.47 -1.72
N PRO A 670 -23.54 2.07 -2.38
CA PRO A 670 -23.80 2.22 -3.81
C PRO A 670 -24.28 3.65 -4.14
N THR A 671 -24.03 4.09 -5.36
CA THR A 671 -24.73 5.26 -5.92
C THR A 671 -25.97 4.89 -6.73
N GLY A 672 -25.97 3.69 -7.32
CA GLY A 672 -27.12 3.12 -8.01
C GLY A 672 -27.99 2.22 -7.14
N ALA A 673 -28.59 1.21 -7.76
CA ALA A 673 -29.41 0.21 -7.09
C ALA A 673 -28.59 -0.81 -6.28
N ALA A 674 -27.34 -1.05 -6.66
CA ALA A 674 -26.42 -1.94 -5.97
C ALA A 674 -24.98 -1.47 -6.16
N TYR A 675 -24.02 -2.19 -5.56
CA TYR A 675 -22.61 -1.90 -5.80
C TYR A 675 -22.27 -2.21 -7.26
N ASP A 676 -21.36 -1.45 -7.86
CA ASP A 676 -20.75 -1.87 -9.11
C ASP A 676 -19.66 -2.94 -8.88
N ILE A 677 -19.47 -3.80 -9.88
CA ILE A 677 -18.37 -4.78 -9.91
C ILE A 677 -17.12 -4.09 -10.46
N GLY A 678 -16.01 -4.21 -9.72
CA GLY A 678 -14.73 -3.55 -10.02
C GLY A 678 -14.42 -2.41 -9.04
N ALA A 679 -13.33 -1.70 -9.34
CA ALA A 679 -12.76 -0.64 -8.51
C ALA A 679 -13.53 0.68 -8.56
N ASP A 680 -14.32 0.88 -9.60
CA ASP A 680 -15.07 2.11 -9.87
C ASP A 680 -16.56 1.93 -9.51
N GLU A 681 -17.21 3.01 -9.11
CA GLU A 681 -18.66 3.12 -8.97
C GLU A 681 -19.16 4.18 -9.96
N VAL A 682 -19.92 3.77 -10.96
CA VAL A 682 -20.43 4.65 -12.01
C VAL A 682 -21.40 5.66 -11.41
N SER A 683 -20.94 6.91 -11.34
CA SER A 683 -21.83 8.05 -11.08
C SER A 683 -22.61 8.43 -12.34
N ALA A 684 -23.80 9.00 -12.15
CA ALA A 684 -24.52 9.63 -13.25
C ALA A 684 -23.79 10.90 -13.72
N ALA A 685 -23.71 11.12 -15.03
CA ALA A 685 -23.22 12.38 -15.58
C ALA A 685 -24.04 13.58 -15.05
N PRO A 686 -23.44 14.76 -14.85
CA PRO A 686 -24.16 15.92 -14.37
C PRO A 686 -25.16 16.41 -15.42
N LEU A 687 -26.16 17.17 -14.99
CA LEU A 687 -27.03 17.87 -15.93
C LEU A 687 -26.27 19.02 -16.61
N ALA A 688 -26.69 19.35 -17.84
CA ALA A 688 -26.13 20.49 -18.57
C ALA A 688 -26.30 21.79 -17.76
N PRO A 689 -25.30 22.68 -17.73
CA PRO A 689 -25.40 23.97 -17.06
C PRO A 689 -26.58 24.78 -17.58
N THR A 690 -27.32 25.39 -16.66
CA THR A 690 -28.40 26.33 -17.00
C THR A 690 -27.91 27.77 -16.95
N SER A 691 -28.71 28.69 -17.50
CA SER A 691 -28.47 30.13 -17.41
C SER A 691 -27.10 30.58 -17.93
N VAL A 692 -26.58 29.90 -18.97
CA VAL A 692 -25.34 30.35 -19.63
C VAL A 692 -25.59 31.72 -20.25
N THR A 693 -24.85 32.70 -19.77
CA THR A 693 -24.92 34.09 -20.22
C THR A 693 -23.52 34.60 -20.54
N GLY A 694 -23.44 35.61 -21.41
CA GLY A 694 -22.19 36.23 -21.78
C GLY A 694 -22.34 37.73 -21.97
N SER A 695 -21.33 38.50 -21.57
CA SER A 695 -21.28 39.94 -21.76
C SER A 695 -19.88 40.40 -22.18
N VAL A 696 -19.79 41.53 -22.88
CA VAL A 696 -18.51 42.08 -23.34
C VAL A 696 -17.95 43.02 -22.27
N TYR A 697 -16.73 42.76 -21.84
CA TYR A 697 -15.99 43.62 -20.91
C TYR A 697 -14.53 43.73 -21.34
N GLY A 698 -14.03 44.96 -21.50
CA GLY A 698 -12.62 45.20 -21.85
C GLY A 698 -12.16 44.59 -23.19
N GLY A 699 -13.08 44.36 -24.14
CA GLY A 699 -12.77 43.71 -25.42
C GLY A 699 -12.74 42.18 -25.38
N ALA A 700 -13.09 41.57 -24.25
CA ALA A 700 -13.26 40.13 -24.09
C ALA A 700 -14.73 39.77 -23.84
N VAL A 701 -15.10 38.50 -24.03
CA VAL A 701 -16.40 37.98 -23.61
C VAL A 701 -16.26 37.28 -22.27
N GLN A 702 -16.99 37.74 -21.25
CA GLN A 702 -17.10 37.11 -19.95
C GLN A 702 -18.38 36.27 -19.91
N LEU A 703 -18.23 34.97 -19.66
CA LEU A 703 -19.31 33.99 -19.54
C LEU A 703 -19.57 33.66 -18.07
N SER A 704 -20.82 33.38 -17.73
CA SER A 704 -21.23 32.82 -16.44
C SER A 704 -22.42 31.87 -16.60
N TRP A 705 -22.53 30.90 -15.70
CA TRP A 705 -23.60 29.89 -15.69
C TRP A 705 -23.91 29.41 -14.26
N ASP A 706 -25.03 28.69 -14.11
CA ASP A 706 -25.40 28.03 -12.86
C ASP A 706 -24.57 26.76 -12.64
N VAL A 707 -24.18 26.48 -11.40
CA VAL A 707 -23.43 25.26 -11.06
C VAL A 707 -24.32 24.02 -11.23
N SER A 708 -23.86 23.06 -12.03
CA SER A 708 -24.50 21.76 -12.16
C SER A 708 -24.18 20.89 -10.94
N ALA A 709 -25.20 20.33 -10.29
CA ALA A 709 -25.00 19.39 -9.18
C ALA A 709 -24.15 18.19 -9.62
N GLY A 710 -23.15 17.82 -8.83
CA GLY A 710 -22.20 16.75 -9.12
C GLY A 710 -21.08 17.11 -10.10
N ALA A 711 -21.09 18.30 -10.71
CA ALA A 711 -20.02 18.71 -11.61
C ALA A 711 -18.74 19.10 -10.85
N THR A 712 -17.60 18.56 -11.29
CA THR A 712 -16.26 18.91 -10.79
C THR A 712 -15.57 19.95 -11.68
N SER A 713 -15.96 20.04 -12.95
CA SER A 713 -15.46 21.05 -13.88
C SER A 713 -16.40 21.28 -15.08
N TYR A 714 -16.03 22.19 -15.98
CA TYR A 714 -16.78 22.53 -17.19
C TYR A 714 -15.89 22.58 -18.43
N ASN A 715 -16.45 22.18 -19.56
CA ASN A 715 -15.90 22.38 -20.90
C ASN A 715 -16.64 23.54 -21.57
N VAL A 716 -15.91 24.60 -21.93
CA VAL A 716 -16.43 25.78 -22.62
C VAL A 716 -16.11 25.66 -24.09
N LYS A 717 -17.13 25.75 -24.94
CA LYS A 717 -16.99 25.64 -26.39
C LYS A 717 -17.58 26.87 -27.08
N ARG A 718 -17.06 27.19 -28.26
CA ARG A 718 -17.42 28.38 -29.04
C ARG A 718 -17.67 28.03 -30.50
N ALA A 719 -18.64 28.69 -31.12
CA ALA A 719 -18.85 28.70 -32.56
C ALA A 719 -19.04 30.13 -33.08
N THR A 720 -18.79 30.35 -34.38
CA THR A 720 -19.09 31.61 -35.09
C THR A 720 -20.43 31.57 -35.82
N VAL A 721 -21.11 30.41 -35.80
CA VAL A 721 -22.41 30.17 -36.44
C VAL A 721 -23.37 29.59 -35.39
N SER A 722 -24.62 30.05 -35.43
CA SER A 722 -25.67 29.57 -34.52
C SER A 722 -25.87 28.07 -34.71
N GLY A 723 -25.83 27.30 -33.61
CA GLY A 723 -26.00 25.85 -33.64
C GLY A 723 -24.71 25.05 -33.91
N GLY A 724 -23.57 25.73 -34.08
CA GLY A 724 -22.26 25.09 -34.26
C GLY A 724 -21.77 25.03 -35.72
N PRO A 725 -20.72 24.22 -36.00
CA PRO A 725 -20.02 23.33 -35.07
C PRO A 725 -19.25 24.10 -34.00
N TYR A 726 -19.30 23.59 -32.76
CA TYR A 726 -18.58 24.19 -31.63
C TYR A 726 -17.16 23.62 -31.53
N THR A 727 -16.19 24.50 -31.31
CA THR A 727 -14.80 24.13 -31.00
C THR A 727 -14.53 24.34 -29.52
N SER A 728 -13.74 23.44 -28.91
CA SER A 728 -13.36 23.59 -27.50
C SER A 728 -12.48 24.81 -27.32
N LEU A 729 -12.86 25.67 -26.39
CA LEU A 729 -12.11 26.88 -26.02
C LEU A 729 -11.33 26.65 -24.72
N ALA A 730 -11.95 25.97 -23.75
CA ALA A 730 -11.31 25.54 -22.51
C ALA A 730 -11.96 24.26 -21.98
N THR A 731 -11.16 23.44 -21.29
CA THR A 731 -11.60 22.23 -20.60
C THR A 731 -11.14 22.27 -19.16
N GLY A 732 -11.87 21.62 -18.25
CA GLY A 732 -11.47 21.54 -16.84
C GLY A 732 -11.64 22.86 -16.07
N VAL A 733 -12.56 23.74 -16.50
CA VAL A 733 -12.86 24.99 -15.79
C VAL A 733 -13.56 24.65 -14.47
N THR A 734 -12.94 24.92 -13.33
CA THR A 734 -13.47 24.54 -12.00
C THR A 734 -14.37 25.61 -11.37
N THR A 735 -14.54 26.74 -12.04
CA THR A 735 -15.45 27.82 -11.62
C THR A 735 -16.66 27.89 -12.55
N ASN A 736 -17.69 28.65 -12.17
CA ASN A 736 -18.90 28.84 -12.97
C ASN A 736 -18.83 30.07 -13.90
N ALA A 737 -17.61 30.43 -14.32
CA ALA A 737 -17.35 31.54 -15.22
C ALA A 737 -16.10 31.30 -16.08
N TYR A 738 -16.03 31.96 -17.23
CA TYR A 738 -14.88 31.91 -18.12
C TYR A 738 -14.74 33.20 -18.93
N THR A 739 -13.52 33.66 -19.20
CA THR A 739 -13.26 34.85 -20.03
C THR A 739 -12.58 34.46 -21.33
N ASP A 740 -13.23 34.71 -22.46
CA ASP A 740 -12.69 34.57 -23.81
C ASP A 740 -12.08 35.89 -24.28
N SER A 741 -10.75 36.01 -24.21
CA SER A 741 -9.99 37.19 -24.66
C SER A 741 -9.58 37.13 -26.14
N THR A 742 -10.02 36.11 -26.90
CA THR A 742 -9.59 35.88 -28.29
C THR A 742 -10.63 36.33 -29.32
N VAL A 743 -11.67 37.01 -28.86
CA VAL A 743 -12.80 37.46 -29.69
C VAL A 743 -12.41 38.64 -30.59
N ALA A 744 -12.96 38.65 -31.81
CA ALA A 744 -12.77 39.73 -32.75
C ALA A 744 -13.92 40.76 -32.66
N ALA A 745 -13.57 42.04 -32.79
CA ALA A 745 -14.54 43.12 -32.92
C ALA A 745 -15.50 42.90 -34.10
N GLY A 746 -16.78 43.16 -33.88
CA GLY A 746 -17.84 43.04 -34.88
C GLY A 746 -18.32 41.61 -35.13
N ALA A 747 -17.72 40.59 -34.50
CA ALA A 747 -18.14 39.21 -34.64
C ALA A 747 -19.19 38.82 -33.59
N THR A 748 -20.08 37.91 -33.97
CA THR A 748 -21.01 37.23 -33.06
C THR A 748 -20.49 35.82 -32.79
N TYR A 749 -20.40 35.47 -31.51
CA TYR A 749 -19.98 34.16 -31.04
C TYR A 749 -21.11 33.48 -30.27
N TYR A 750 -21.19 32.16 -30.41
CA TYR A 750 -22.14 31.30 -29.71
C TYR A 750 -21.36 30.39 -28.77
N TYR A 751 -21.67 30.45 -27.48
CA TYR A 751 -20.98 29.70 -26.44
C TYR A 751 -21.90 28.65 -25.84
N VAL A 752 -21.41 27.44 -25.70
CA VAL A 752 -22.07 26.38 -24.93
C VAL A 752 -21.11 25.87 -23.86
N VAL A 753 -21.68 25.38 -22.77
CA VAL A 753 -20.93 24.83 -21.64
C VAL A 753 -21.46 23.44 -21.37
N ALA A 754 -20.56 22.47 -21.16
CA ALA A 754 -20.90 21.15 -20.68
C ALA A 754 -20.28 20.93 -19.30
N ALA A 755 -21.07 20.42 -18.36
CA ALA A 755 -20.61 20.03 -17.04
C ALA A 755 -19.88 18.68 -17.11
N VAL A 756 -18.86 18.50 -16.28
CA VAL A 756 -18.01 17.31 -16.25
C VAL A 756 -17.93 16.80 -14.81
N SER A 757 -18.06 15.50 -14.63
CA SER A 757 -17.79 14.78 -13.37
C SER A 757 -17.10 13.44 -13.65
N ALA A 758 -16.83 12.65 -12.61
CA ALA A 758 -16.40 11.26 -12.75
C ALA A 758 -17.41 10.44 -13.59
N GLY A 759 -18.71 10.65 -13.40
CA GLY A 759 -19.81 10.04 -14.16
C GLY A 759 -19.92 10.47 -15.64
N GLY A 760 -18.99 11.31 -16.12
CA GLY A 760 -18.91 11.74 -17.52
C GLY A 760 -19.26 13.20 -17.75
N THR A 761 -19.41 13.56 -19.04
CA THR A 761 -19.73 14.92 -19.49
C THR A 761 -21.21 15.03 -19.85
N SER A 762 -21.86 16.09 -19.38
CA SER A 762 -23.24 16.41 -19.75
C SER A 762 -23.37 16.72 -21.25
N PRO A 763 -24.60 16.74 -21.80
CA PRO A 763 -24.88 17.47 -23.03
C PRO A 763 -24.45 18.94 -22.93
N ASP A 764 -24.25 19.59 -24.09
CA ASP A 764 -24.00 21.03 -24.16
C ASP A 764 -25.24 21.82 -23.68
N SER A 765 -25.00 22.91 -22.95
CA SER A 765 -26.04 23.85 -22.54
C SER A 765 -26.77 24.48 -23.73
N ALA A 766 -27.86 25.20 -23.45
CA ALA A 766 -28.35 26.20 -24.39
C ALA A 766 -27.25 27.23 -24.71
N ALA A 767 -27.17 27.67 -25.97
CA ALA A 767 -26.11 28.56 -26.42
C ALA A 767 -26.34 30.02 -26.00
N ALA A 768 -25.33 30.64 -25.40
CA ALA A 768 -25.28 32.08 -25.20
C ALA A 768 -24.74 32.76 -26.47
N SER A 769 -25.50 33.69 -27.04
CA SER A 769 -25.07 34.50 -28.18
C SER A 769 -24.51 35.84 -27.71
N VAL A 770 -23.29 36.17 -28.11
CA VAL A 770 -22.63 37.42 -27.73
C VAL A 770 -22.05 38.09 -28.98
N THR A 771 -22.52 39.30 -29.28
CA THR A 771 -21.96 40.15 -30.34
C THR A 771 -20.95 41.11 -29.73
N VAL A 772 -19.71 41.05 -30.20
CA VAL A 772 -18.66 41.99 -29.77
C VAL A 772 -18.79 43.28 -30.57
N PRO A 773 -19.11 44.42 -29.93
CA PRO A 773 -19.27 45.69 -30.65
C PRO A 773 -17.95 46.13 -31.28
N ASN A 774 -18.04 46.77 -32.45
CA ASN A 774 -16.89 47.44 -33.05
C ASN A 774 -16.43 48.60 -32.13
N PRO A 775 -15.14 48.69 -31.78
CA PRO A 775 -14.62 49.79 -30.97
C PRO A 775 -14.94 51.16 -31.56
N VAL A 776 -15.19 52.16 -30.72
CA VAL A 776 -15.56 53.51 -31.15
C VAL A 776 -14.34 54.44 -31.09
N PRO A 777 -14.09 55.29 -32.10
CA PRO A 777 -13.03 56.30 -32.02
C PRO A 777 -13.16 57.22 -30.81
N THR A 778 -12.05 57.50 -30.15
CA THR A 778 -11.96 58.42 -29.00
C THR A 778 -11.05 59.60 -29.33
N GLY A 779 -10.98 60.60 -28.45
CA GLY A 779 -10.09 61.76 -28.64
C GLY A 779 -10.49 62.64 -29.83
N VAL A 780 -11.77 62.64 -30.20
CA VAL A 780 -12.24 63.44 -31.34
C VAL A 780 -12.14 64.93 -30.98
N THR A 781 -11.42 65.67 -31.81
CA THR A 781 -11.22 67.11 -31.71
C THR A 781 -11.61 67.75 -33.03
N ALA A 782 -12.13 68.98 -32.98
CA ALA A 782 -12.44 69.76 -34.16
C ALA A 782 -11.84 71.16 -33.97
N THR A 783 -11.04 71.60 -34.94
CA THR A 783 -10.40 72.92 -34.93
C THR A 783 -10.86 73.71 -36.14
N GLY A 784 -11.46 74.87 -35.91
CA GLY A 784 -11.89 75.77 -36.97
C GLY A 784 -10.70 76.52 -37.58
N GLY A 785 -10.63 76.54 -38.91
CA GLY A 785 -9.68 77.30 -39.71
C GLY A 785 -10.39 78.28 -40.65
N GLY A 786 -9.63 78.86 -41.58
CA GLY A 786 -10.13 79.81 -42.58
C GLY A 786 -11.01 79.17 -43.64
N GLY A 787 -12.31 78.98 -43.38
CA GLY A 787 -13.22 78.28 -44.30
C GLY A 787 -13.14 76.75 -44.24
N SER A 788 -12.51 76.19 -43.21
CA SER A 788 -12.37 74.74 -43.04
C SER A 788 -12.46 74.33 -41.57
N VAL A 789 -12.78 73.07 -41.31
CA VAL A 789 -12.64 72.46 -39.98
C VAL A 789 -11.77 71.22 -40.11
N THR A 790 -10.67 71.16 -39.35
CA THR A 790 -9.85 69.95 -39.25
C THR A 790 -10.31 69.14 -38.04
N VAL A 791 -10.73 67.91 -38.30
CA VAL A 791 -11.18 66.95 -37.29
C VAL A 791 -10.12 65.88 -37.12
N GLY A 792 -9.62 65.68 -35.90
CA GLY A 792 -8.66 64.63 -35.56
C GLY A 792 -9.23 63.67 -34.52
N TRP A 793 -8.79 62.42 -34.53
CA TRP A 793 -9.19 61.39 -33.56
C TRP A 793 -8.05 60.41 -33.25
N THR A 794 -8.22 59.59 -32.21
CA THR A 794 -7.26 58.54 -31.87
C THR A 794 -7.45 57.33 -32.79
N ALA A 795 -6.35 56.76 -33.28
CA ALA A 795 -6.37 55.53 -34.05
C ALA A 795 -7.03 54.39 -33.25
N VAL A 796 -7.98 53.70 -33.88
CA VAL A 796 -8.63 52.51 -33.35
C VAL A 796 -7.93 51.27 -33.92
N SER A 797 -7.42 50.41 -33.05
CA SER A 797 -6.69 49.19 -33.45
C SER A 797 -7.58 48.25 -34.27
N GLY A 798 -7.07 47.79 -35.41
CA GLY A 798 -7.77 46.88 -36.32
C GLY A 798 -8.85 47.50 -37.20
N ALA A 799 -9.13 48.81 -37.07
CA ALA A 799 -10.06 49.50 -37.97
C ALA A 799 -9.44 49.58 -39.39
N THR A 800 -10.25 49.28 -40.41
CA THR A 800 -9.83 49.36 -41.82
C THR A 800 -10.04 50.76 -42.42
N GLY A 801 -10.77 51.62 -41.72
CA GLY A 801 -10.98 53.03 -42.06
C GLY A 801 -11.99 53.69 -41.11
N TYR A 802 -12.34 54.94 -41.38
CA TYR A 802 -13.30 55.72 -40.59
C TYR A 802 -14.32 56.43 -41.47
N ASN A 803 -15.53 56.59 -40.96
CA ASN A 803 -16.54 57.50 -41.50
C ASN A 803 -16.55 58.78 -40.66
N LEU A 804 -16.41 59.92 -41.34
CA LEU A 804 -16.62 61.23 -40.71
C LEU A 804 -18.03 61.72 -41.02
N LYS A 805 -18.76 62.11 -39.99
CA LYS A 805 -20.14 62.62 -40.10
C LYS A 805 -20.26 63.98 -39.45
N ARG A 806 -21.10 64.83 -40.02
CA ARG A 806 -21.27 66.24 -39.63
C ARG A 806 -22.74 66.60 -39.48
N GLY A 807 -23.07 67.44 -38.50
CA GLY A 807 -24.36 68.09 -38.33
C GLY A 807 -24.20 69.57 -37.99
N THR A 808 -25.29 70.34 -38.08
CA THR A 808 -25.36 71.76 -37.66
C THR A 808 -26.08 71.95 -36.32
N VAL A 809 -26.60 70.86 -35.75
CA VAL A 809 -27.30 70.83 -34.47
C VAL A 809 -26.54 69.87 -33.55
N SER A 810 -26.32 70.28 -32.29
CA SER A 810 -25.69 69.44 -31.29
C SER A 810 -26.53 68.17 -31.06
N GLY A 811 -25.89 67.00 -31.06
CA GLY A 811 -26.58 65.71 -30.96
C GLY A 811 -27.07 65.14 -32.31
N GLY A 812 -26.95 65.89 -33.41
CA GLY A 812 -27.35 65.46 -34.76
C GLY A 812 -28.73 65.98 -35.19
N PRO A 813 -29.29 65.48 -36.31
CA PRO A 813 -28.80 64.36 -37.13
C PRO A 813 -27.47 64.66 -37.84
N TYR A 814 -26.64 63.63 -38.03
CA TYR A 814 -25.35 63.73 -38.71
C TYR A 814 -25.44 63.13 -40.13
N THR A 815 -24.85 63.81 -41.11
CA THR A 815 -24.65 63.32 -42.47
C THR A 815 -23.20 62.90 -42.67
N THR A 816 -22.95 61.72 -43.25
CA THR A 816 -21.59 61.28 -43.62
C THR A 816 -21.01 62.20 -44.70
N ILE A 817 -19.84 62.77 -44.44
CA ILE A 817 -19.13 63.66 -45.36
C ILE A 817 -17.85 63.04 -45.92
N ALA A 818 -17.33 61.99 -45.28
CA ALA A 818 -16.23 61.18 -45.78
C ALA A 818 -16.40 59.72 -45.32
N THR A 819 -16.01 58.79 -46.18
CA THR A 819 -16.07 57.34 -45.91
C THR A 819 -14.70 56.70 -46.14
N SER A 820 -14.42 55.60 -45.44
CA SER A 820 -13.18 54.83 -45.55
C SER A 820 -11.91 55.67 -45.44
N VAL A 821 -11.92 56.69 -44.58
CA VAL A 821 -10.75 57.52 -44.29
C VAL A 821 -9.73 56.66 -43.56
N THR A 822 -8.52 56.50 -44.10
CA THR A 822 -7.46 55.69 -43.47
C THR A 822 -6.56 56.51 -42.55
N ALA A 823 -6.53 57.84 -42.73
CA ALA A 823 -5.88 58.77 -41.81
C ALA A 823 -6.71 58.96 -40.53
N VAL A 824 -6.07 59.46 -39.48
CA VAL A 824 -6.72 59.82 -38.20
C VAL A 824 -7.06 61.32 -38.10
N THR A 825 -7.07 61.99 -39.25
CA THR A 825 -7.43 63.39 -39.41
C THR A 825 -8.14 63.59 -40.74
N TYR A 826 -9.06 64.54 -40.78
CA TYR A 826 -9.75 64.95 -42.00
C TYR A 826 -10.10 66.44 -41.96
N THR A 827 -9.84 67.15 -43.06
CA THR A 827 -10.17 68.58 -43.18
C THR A 827 -11.42 68.75 -44.04
N ASP A 828 -12.51 69.16 -43.39
CA ASP A 828 -13.76 69.53 -44.04
C ASP A 828 -13.67 70.96 -44.58
N GLN A 829 -13.59 71.09 -45.91
CA GLN A 829 -13.50 72.37 -46.62
C GLN A 829 -14.88 72.85 -47.14
N THR A 830 -15.96 72.15 -46.80
CA THR A 830 -17.32 72.43 -47.31
C THR A 830 -18.17 73.21 -46.30
N VAL A 831 -17.52 73.82 -45.32
CA VAL A 831 -18.13 74.53 -44.19
C VAL A 831 -18.27 76.02 -44.47
N THR A 832 -19.27 76.66 -43.85
CA THR A 832 -19.47 78.11 -43.92
C THR A 832 -18.93 78.78 -42.66
N ASN A 833 -18.15 79.86 -42.84
CA ASN A 833 -17.62 80.64 -41.73
C ASN A 833 -18.72 81.17 -40.81
N GLY A 834 -18.49 81.12 -39.50
CA GLY A 834 -19.43 81.56 -38.47
C GLY A 834 -20.51 80.54 -38.10
N THR A 835 -20.66 79.44 -38.84
CA THR A 835 -21.59 78.35 -38.50
C THR A 835 -20.90 77.30 -37.65
N THR A 836 -21.42 76.99 -36.46
CA THR A 836 -20.93 75.87 -35.65
C THR A 836 -21.34 74.54 -36.27
N TYR A 837 -20.36 73.69 -36.53
CA TYR A 837 -20.57 72.31 -36.98
C TYR A 837 -20.17 71.32 -35.90
N TYR A 838 -20.90 70.21 -35.84
CA TYR A 838 -20.69 69.11 -34.90
C TYR A 838 -20.25 67.87 -35.69
N TYR A 839 -19.14 67.27 -35.28
CA TYR A 839 -18.50 66.15 -35.95
C TYR A 839 -18.47 64.93 -35.05
N VAL A 840 -18.80 63.78 -35.62
CA VAL A 840 -18.63 62.47 -35.01
C VAL A 840 -17.90 61.56 -35.98
N VAL A 841 -17.13 60.63 -35.43
CA VAL A 841 -16.34 59.65 -36.19
C VAL A 841 -16.77 58.26 -35.78
N SER A 842 -16.96 57.38 -36.75
CA SER A 842 -17.16 55.94 -36.54
C SER A 842 -16.05 55.19 -37.28
N SER A 843 -15.63 54.06 -36.74
CA SER A 843 -14.63 53.19 -37.36
C SER A 843 -15.30 52.09 -38.16
N LEU A 844 -14.62 51.62 -39.19
CA LEU A 844 -15.02 50.52 -40.05
C LEU A 844 -14.21 49.27 -39.75
N TYR A 845 -14.91 48.14 -39.69
CA TYR A 845 -14.35 46.80 -39.57
C TYR A 845 -14.99 45.90 -40.63
N ASN A 846 -14.42 44.71 -40.83
CA ASN A 846 -15.01 43.70 -41.73
C ASN A 846 -16.43 43.27 -41.31
N GLY A 847 -16.79 43.45 -40.03
CA GLY A 847 -18.13 43.20 -39.47
C GLY A 847 -19.08 44.41 -39.48
N GLY A 848 -18.69 45.54 -40.07
CA GLY A 848 -19.52 46.73 -40.19
C GLY A 848 -18.97 47.98 -39.50
N GLU A 849 -19.81 48.98 -39.35
CA GLU A 849 -19.48 50.28 -38.78
C GLU A 849 -19.69 50.29 -37.26
N SER A 850 -18.83 50.97 -36.50
CA SER A 850 -19.05 51.20 -35.06
C SER A 850 -20.08 52.30 -34.79
N ALA A 851 -20.49 52.43 -33.53
CA ALA A 851 -21.24 53.60 -33.10
C ALA A 851 -20.42 54.89 -33.31
N ASN A 852 -21.11 56.02 -33.38
CA ASN A 852 -20.46 57.32 -33.47
C ASN A 852 -19.68 57.63 -32.17
N SER A 853 -18.53 58.26 -32.30
CA SER A 853 -17.78 58.86 -31.20
C SER A 853 -18.58 59.90 -30.43
N SER A 854 -18.04 60.33 -29.28
CA SER A 854 -18.42 61.63 -28.72
C SER A 854 -18.23 62.73 -29.77
N GLN A 855 -19.17 63.67 -29.83
CA GLN A 855 -19.10 64.78 -30.77
C GLN A 855 -18.00 65.77 -30.41
N ALA A 856 -17.33 66.32 -31.41
CA ALA A 856 -16.54 67.54 -31.30
C ALA A 856 -17.22 68.66 -32.09
N SER A 857 -16.99 69.91 -31.75
CA SER A 857 -17.57 71.03 -32.48
C SER A 857 -16.57 72.14 -32.74
N ALA A 858 -16.69 72.76 -33.90
CA ALA A 858 -15.94 73.97 -34.23
C ALA A 858 -16.79 74.87 -35.13
N ALA A 859 -16.58 76.18 -35.01
CA ALA A 859 -17.03 77.16 -35.98
C ALA A 859 -15.81 77.63 -36.77
N PRO A 860 -15.73 77.40 -38.10
CA PRO A 860 -14.66 77.98 -38.91
C PRO A 860 -14.79 79.51 -38.89
N LEU A 861 -13.65 80.19 -38.83
CA LEU A 861 -13.60 81.64 -38.79
C LEU A 861 -13.16 82.16 -40.15
N ALA A 862 -13.65 83.34 -40.53
CA ALA A 862 -13.11 84.01 -41.71
C ALA A 862 -11.66 84.42 -41.44
N ASN A 863 -10.73 84.03 -42.33
CA ASN A 863 -9.39 84.58 -42.31
C ASN A 863 -9.43 86.03 -42.82
N LEU A 864 -9.62 86.98 -41.91
CA LEU A 864 -9.74 88.41 -42.24
C LEU A 864 -8.46 89.01 -42.84
N ALA A 865 -7.31 88.36 -42.60
CA ALA A 865 -6.03 88.78 -43.16
C ALA A 865 -5.84 88.29 -44.60
N LEU A 866 -6.59 87.27 -45.06
CA LEU A 866 -6.35 86.62 -46.35
C LEU A 866 -6.30 87.63 -47.51
N GLY A 867 -5.15 87.70 -48.18
CA GLY A 867 -4.90 88.59 -49.32
C GLY A 867 -4.89 90.10 -48.99
N LYS A 868 -4.86 90.48 -47.72
CA LYS A 868 -4.85 91.89 -47.29
C LYS A 868 -3.50 92.55 -47.51
N THR A 869 -3.51 93.89 -47.49
CA THR A 869 -2.30 94.68 -47.61
C THR A 869 -1.44 94.51 -46.35
N VAL A 870 -0.19 94.12 -46.56
CA VAL A 870 0.78 93.92 -45.48
C VAL A 870 1.85 94.99 -45.58
N THR A 871 2.11 95.68 -44.47
CA THR A 871 3.27 96.54 -44.29
C THR A 871 4.15 95.89 -43.23
N ALA A 872 5.44 95.76 -43.48
CA ALA A 872 6.35 95.18 -42.49
C ALA A 872 7.70 95.91 -42.51
N SER A 873 8.42 95.81 -41.40
CA SER A 873 9.78 96.32 -41.27
C SER A 873 10.65 95.33 -40.52
N SER A 874 11.91 95.25 -40.90
CA SER A 874 12.96 94.55 -40.17
C SER A 874 14.26 95.31 -40.36
N THR A 875 15.09 95.39 -39.31
CA THR A 875 16.44 95.98 -39.41
C THR A 875 17.42 95.09 -40.21
N TYR A 876 17.01 93.88 -40.63
CA TYR A 876 17.77 92.98 -41.50
C TYR A 876 16.90 92.39 -42.64
N ASN A 877 16.38 93.27 -43.51
CA ASN A 877 15.62 92.84 -44.70
C ASN A 877 16.52 92.18 -45.74
N SER A 878 16.10 91.02 -46.25
CA SER A 878 16.66 90.37 -47.44
C SER A 878 15.87 90.81 -48.69
N THR A 879 16.52 90.87 -49.86
CA THR A 879 16.00 91.51 -51.08
C THR A 879 14.84 90.80 -51.77
N ASN A 880 14.39 89.62 -51.31
CA ASN A 880 13.42 88.78 -52.04
C ASN A 880 12.11 88.44 -51.29
N TRP A 881 11.63 89.28 -50.37
CA TRP A 881 10.50 88.92 -49.52
C TRP A 881 9.19 89.57 -49.96
N ALA A 882 8.29 88.76 -50.52
CA ALA A 882 6.93 89.18 -50.85
C ALA A 882 6.08 89.18 -49.57
N VAL A 883 6.01 90.32 -48.88
CA VAL A 883 5.24 90.54 -47.64
C VAL A 883 3.78 90.06 -47.73
N GLY A 884 3.18 90.08 -48.93
CA GLY A 884 1.84 89.53 -49.18
C GLY A 884 1.70 88.02 -48.96
N LYS A 885 2.81 87.27 -48.94
CA LYS A 885 2.86 85.84 -48.60
C LYS A 885 2.70 85.58 -47.09
N ALA A 886 2.75 86.61 -46.25
CA ALA A 886 2.40 86.48 -44.83
C ALA A 886 0.90 86.22 -44.60
N VAL A 887 0.08 86.53 -45.61
CA VAL A 887 -1.38 86.51 -45.50
C VAL A 887 -2.04 85.83 -46.70
N ASP A 888 -1.33 85.01 -47.46
CA ASP A 888 -1.86 84.36 -48.67
C ASP A 888 -2.64 83.06 -48.37
N GLY A 889 -2.63 82.61 -47.12
CA GLY A 889 -3.29 81.38 -46.69
C GLY A 889 -2.51 80.10 -47.01
N GLU A 890 -1.29 80.19 -47.53
CA GLU A 890 -0.46 79.04 -47.91
C GLU A 890 0.82 78.96 -47.05
N ARG A 891 0.92 77.91 -46.21
CA ARG A 891 2.04 77.76 -45.24
C ARG A 891 3.42 77.59 -45.90
N ASN A 892 3.51 77.21 -47.16
CA ASN A 892 4.77 76.92 -47.86
C ASN A 892 4.88 77.61 -49.23
N SER A 893 4.23 78.76 -49.40
CA SER A 893 4.31 79.52 -50.66
C SER A 893 5.72 80.05 -50.96
N ILE A 894 6.65 79.92 -50.01
CA ILE A 894 8.09 80.16 -50.17
C ILE A 894 8.85 78.92 -49.70
N ALA A 895 9.67 78.32 -50.57
CA ALA A 895 10.43 77.12 -50.25
C ALA A 895 11.37 77.34 -49.03
N GLY A 896 11.23 76.48 -48.01
CA GLY A 896 12.07 76.51 -46.79
C GLY A 896 11.75 77.65 -45.81
N LYS A 897 10.58 78.30 -45.97
CA LYS A 897 10.06 79.38 -45.13
C LYS A 897 8.55 79.19 -44.93
N PHE A 898 8.01 79.72 -43.84
CA PHE A 898 6.59 79.56 -43.49
C PHE A 898 5.80 80.87 -43.65
N GLY A 899 5.94 81.52 -44.81
CA GLY A 899 5.40 82.86 -45.10
C GLY A 899 6.48 83.95 -45.10
N TRP A 900 6.27 85.05 -44.35
CA TRP A 900 7.25 86.15 -44.20
C TRP A 900 8.18 85.93 -43.00
N THR A 901 9.46 86.27 -43.16
CA THR A 901 10.54 86.19 -42.16
C THR A 901 11.62 87.23 -42.53
N SER A 902 12.47 87.60 -41.59
CA SER A 902 13.68 88.38 -41.87
C SER A 902 14.84 87.45 -42.26
N ASN A 903 16.01 88.00 -42.62
CA ASN A 903 17.20 87.21 -42.98
C ASN A 903 17.43 86.05 -41.99
N ASN A 904 17.57 84.83 -42.50
CA ASN A 904 17.63 83.59 -41.72
C ASN A 904 19.05 83.23 -41.22
N SER A 905 19.96 84.20 -41.14
CA SER A 905 21.33 84.03 -40.62
C SER A 905 21.71 85.22 -39.74
N LEU A 906 21.09 85.31 -38.56
CA LEU A 906 21.33 86.41 -37.61
C LEU A 906 22.05 85.89 -36.37
N THR A 907 23.20 86.52 -36.05
CA THR A 907 23.98 86.32 -34.82
C THR A 907 23.78 87.49 -33.83
N SER A 908 22.78 88.34 -34.05
CA SER A 908 22.53 89.56 -33.27
C SER A 908 21.02 89.80 -33.14
N ASN A 909 20.58 90.30 -31.98
CA ASN A 909 19.19 90.66 -31.75
C ASN A 909 18.75 91.78 -32.69
N HIS A 910 17.53 91.69 -33.19
CA HIS A 910 16.94 92.69 -34.07
C HIS A 910 15.46 92.90 -33.77
N THR A 911 14.90 94.00 -34.27
CA THR A 911 13.49 94.33 -34.11
C THR A 911 12.81 94.26 -35.46
N GLU A 912 11.66 93.59 -35.49
CA GLU A 912 10.82 93.47 -36.66
C GLU A 912 9.36 93.65 -36.27
N TRP A 913 8.57 94.16 -37.20
CA TRP A 913 7.13 94.28 -37.04
C TRP A 913 6.43 94.03 -38.37
N ILE A 914 5.21 93.52 -38.27
CA ILE A 914 4.28 93.35 -39.38
C ILE A 914 2.94 93.98 -38.99
N MET A 915 2.36 94.71 -39.92
CA MET A 915 1.05 95.30 -39.81
C MET A 915 0.23 94.82 -41.01
N VAL A 916 -0.92 94.22 -40.72
CA VAL A 916 -1.88 93.82 -41.74
C VAL A 916 -3.04 94.79 -41.68
N ASP A 917 -3.29 95.48 -42.79
CA ASP A 917 -4.45 96.35 -42.92
C ASP A 917 -5.68 95.50 -43.30
N LEU A 918 -6.56 95.28 -42.34
CA LEU A 918 -7.81 94.54 -42.56
C LEU A 918 -8.82 95.35 -43.42
N GLY A 919 -8.56 96.63 -43.67
CA GLY A 919 -9.32 97.57 -44.49
C GLY A 919 -10.45 98.27 -43.74
N THR A 920 -11.18 97.56 -42.89
CA THR A 920 -12.21 98.12 -41.99
C THR A 920 -12.05 97.54 -40.60
N ALA A 921 -12.51 98.27 -39.58
CA ALA A 921 -12.52 97.78 -38.22
C ALA A 921 -13.39 96.51 -38.13
N ALA A 922 -12.79 95.40 -37.68
CA ALA A 922 -13.45 94.12 -37.55
C ALA A 922 -13.20 93.55 -36.15
N ALA A 923 -14.15 92.76 -35.64
CA ALA A 923 -13.97 92.02 -34.40
C ALA A 923 -13.00 90.85 -34.67
N VAL A 924 -11.77 90.95 -34.17
CA VAL A 924 -10.76 89.89 -34.26
C VAL A 924 -10.79 89.07 -32.99
N SER A 925 -11.25 87.83 -33.08
CA SER A 925 -11.34 86.91 -31.92
C SER A 925 -10.08 86.07 -31.72
N GLN A 926 -9.20 85.99 -32.73
CA GLN A 926 -7.97 85.22 -32.69
C GLN A 926 -6.95 85.78 -33.68
N VAL A 927 -5.67 85.78 -33.29
CA VAL A 927 -4.54 85.96 -34.21
C VAL A 927 -3.70 84.69 -34.15
N SER A 928 -3.65 83.94 -35.24
CA SER A 928 -2.84 82.72 -35.33
C SER A 928 -1.54 83.03 -36.05
N LEU A 929 -0.44 83.06 -35.31
CA LEU A 929 0.89 82.97 -35.91
C LEU A 929 1.11 81.49 -36.24
N TYR A 930 1.33 81.17 -37.51
CA TYR A 930 1.50 79.78 -37.99
C TYR A 930 0.23 78.90 -37.87
N PRO A 931 -0.90 79.26 -38.52
CA PRO A 931 -2.15 78.48 -38.45
C PRO A 931 -1.96 77.04 -39.00
N PRO A 932 -2.53 76.01 -38.33
CA PRO A 932 -2.35 74.58 -38.62
C PRO A 932 -2.66 74.15 -40.05
#